data_AF-A0A2U1Q7A6-F1
#
_entry.id   AF-A0A2U1Q7A6-F1
#
_cell.length_a   1.000
_cell.length_b   1.000
_cell.length_c   1.000
_cell.angle_alpha   90.00
_cell.angle_beta   90.00
_cell.angle_gamma   90.00
#
_symmetry.space_group_name_H-M   'P 1'
#
loop_
_entity.id
_entity.type
_entity.pdbx_description
1 polymer ?
#
loop_
_entity_poly.entity_id
_entity_poly.type
_entity_poly.pdbx_seq_one_letter_code
_entity_poly.pdbx_strand_id
1 'polypeptide(L)'
;MSSPKDEFAHLRIPLEIIQSATNNFDEKNVKSTSGIGNRYTGQLLWSGELINIIARRLNKDLEDGEQMFWMEISMLSSLKHKNLVSLIGFSDENGEKIIITRHDTRGSLYNYLSDPMSLTWVRRLEICVGLAHALSYIHYDEQRDFSFQHLKIELQAIKSATNEFNDSHCIGRGGFGKVYKGELVLSKGKSVVALKRLNRAFGQGDPEFWKEIIMLSLYKHDNIVSLLGFCDDCGEKILIYEYASKKSLDLYLNDKDLTWVQRLEICIGAARGLAYLHNPGQTQQRVLHRDIKSSNILLDENWNARIADLGLSKFGPANQQYSFLVSNAVGTFGYWDPLYAETGFLTKESDVYSFGVVLFEMLCGRLCIRYNQDKPLTILVRECYKQKTINDIVYANIKDEINPHSLKAFTTVAYQCLKREADQRPFMTKVVKVLETALSLQNEDIFFDFLLESFSSYCGDGGVYVEGIEFRAIDEVKHEEIGKLKEVQQVLKSNFNMDLVQQLPSNFEEIFNTSRNYDELFWLGEVNEKKLLVLSAKAVLYKFSNVDLFTSKPLAESRFQEVIELLPQQVFHLNCTIKSQMLSPDTEYVCYLVFKLSEKCQGLHCPVEVRDILHKENNEAEFVYFITPSPLNINGITRVPKQREDGWMEIQVWKFNSTHEFKDDSLSMNMKFTSHEGTMSGLIVCGLEFRPL
;
A
#
# COMPACT_ATOMS: atom_id res chain seq x y z
N MET A 1 29.79 -13.49 -21.96
CA MET A 1 28.50 -13.20 -22.61
C MET A 1 28.80 -12.53 -23.93
N SER A 2 28.34 -13.07 -25.05
CA SER A 2 28.27 -12.32 -26.31
C SER A 2 27.06 -11.41 -26.23
N SER A 3 27.20 -10.15 -26.66
CA SER A 3 26.09 -9.19 -26.68
C SER A 3 25.04 -9.63 -27.73
N PRO A 4 23.76 -9.16 -27.66
CA PRO A 4 22.78 -9.40 -28.75
C PRO A 4 23.30 -8.96 -30.13
N LYS A 5 24.24 -8.00 -30.16
CA LYS A 5 24.92 -7.54 -31.38
C LYS A 5 25.77 -8.63 -32.02
N ASP A 6 26.33 -9.53 -31.23
CA ASP A 6 27.22 -10.60 -31.69
C ASP A 6 26.43 -11.79 -32.26
N GLU A 7 25.23 -12.06 -31.72
CA GLU A 7 24.35 -13.15 -32.16
C GLU A 7 23.83 -12.93 -33.59
N PHE A 8 23.44 -11.69 -33.91
CA PHE A 8 22.91 -11.32 -35.22
C PHE A 8 23.93 -10.63 -36.13
N ALA A 9 25.22 -10.73 -35.83
CA ALA A 9 26.28 -10.06 -36.61
C ALA A 9 26.23 -10.40 -38.11
N HIS A 10 25.78 -11.62 -38.45
CA HIS A 10 25.60 -12.08 -39.83
C HIS A 10 24.45 -11.41 -40.60
N LEU A 11 23.53 -10.72 -39.91
CA LEU A 11 22.41 -9.97 -40.50
C LEU A 11 22.67 -8.45 -40.57
N ARG A 12 23.86 -8.01 -40.14
CA ARG A 12 24.21 -6.60 -40.10
C ARG A 12 24.52 -6.08 -41.50
N ILE A 13 23.90 -4.97 -41.87
CA ILE A 13 24.09 -4.27 -43.14
C ILE A 13 24.67 -2.89 -42.83
N PRO A 14 25.84 -2.54 -43.41
CA PRO A 14 26.44 -1.22 -43.25
C PRO A 14 25.48 -0.08 -43.61
N LEU A 15 25.47 0.98 -42.80
CA LEU A 15 24.57 2.13 -42.97
C LEU A 15 24.75 2.81 -44.33
N GLU A 16 25.99 2.90 -44.82
CA GLU A 16 26.30 3.50 -46.13
C GLU A 16 25.60 2.77 -47.28
N ILE A 17 25.50 1.45 -47.20
CA ILE A 17 24.83 0.62 -48.21
C ILE A 17 23.31 0.89 -48.17
N ILE A 18 22.73 1.05 -46.98
CA ILE A 18 21.31 1.36 -46.81
C ILE A 18 20.99 2.77 -47.31
N GLN A 19 21.88 3.73 -47.03
CA GLN A 19 21.76 5.09 -47.54
C GLN A 19 21.79 5.08 -49.07
N SER A 20 22.75 4.38 -49.69
CA SER A 20 22.77 4.23 -51.14
C SER A 20 21.47 3.59 -51.68
N ALA A 21 21.02 2.50 -51.06
CA ALA A 21 19.82 1.76 -51.46
C ALA A 21 18.52 2.59 -51.37
N THR A 22 18.47 3.57 -50.47
CA THR A 22 17.28 4.42 -50.19
C THR A 22 17.40 5.83 -50.75
N ASN A 23 18.43 6.12 -51.55
CA ASN A 23 18.79 7.48 -52.02
C ASN A 23 18.96 8.47 -50.85
N ASN A 24 19.72 8.08 -49.83
CA ASN A 24 19.99 8.82 -48.62
C ASN A 24 18.72 9.21 -47.84
N PHE A 25 17.74 8.30 -47.74
CA PHE A 25 16.46 8.54 -47.08
C PHE A 25 15.68 9.75 -47.64
N ASP A 26 15.75 9.96 -48.96
CA ASP A 26 15.01 11.02 -49.67
C ASP A 26 13.50 10.98 -49.33
N GLU A 27 12.90 12.16 -49.14
CA GLU A 27 11.47 12.30 -48.84
C GLU A 27 10.58 11.65 -49.91
N LYS A 28 11.03 11.62 -51.18
CA LYS A 28 10.32 10.96 -52.28
C LYS A 28 10.20 9.44 -52.11
N ASN A 29 11.05 8.84 -51.28
CA ASN A 29 11.07 7.40 -51.01
C ASN A 29 10.32 7.02 -49.72
N VAL A 30 9.72 7.99 -49.01
CA VAL A 30 8.93 7.76 -47.80
C VAL A 30 7.62 7.08 -48.16
N LYS A 31 7.45 5.86 -47.67
CA LYS A 31 6.22 5.07 -47.85
C LYS A 31 5.20 5.35 -46.75
N SER A 32 5.65 5.65 -45.54
CA SER A 32 4.80 6.00 -44.40
C SER A 32 5.62 6.61 -43.26
N THR A 33 5.02 7.56 -42.55
CA THR A 33 5.56 8.19 -41.34
C THR A 33 4.68 7.85 -40.15
N SER A 34 5.28 7.45 -39.02
CA SER A 34 4.55 7.21 -37.76
C SER A 34 5.40 7.64 -36.56
N GLY A 35 4.80 7.71 -35.37
CA GLY A 35 5.51 8.03 -34.12
C GLY A 35 6.63 7.04 -33.74
N ILE A 36 6.68 5.87 -34.39
CA ILE A 36 7.69 4.83 -34.17
C ILE A 36 8.89 5.00 -35.13
N GLY A 37 8.72 5.72 -36.25
CA GLY A 37 9.78 5.97 -37.22
C GLY A 37 9.30 6.01 -38.67
N ASN A 38 10.22 6.32 -39.58
CA ASN A 38 9.94 6.48 -41.02
C ASN A 38 10.25 5.20 -41.79
N ARG A 39 9.41 4.86 -42.76
CA ARG A 39 9.63 3.73 -43.69
C ARG A 39 10.01 4.24 -45.07
N TYR A 40 11.16 3.82 -45.56
CA TYR A 40 11.70 4.18 -46.87
C TYR A 40 11.70 2.97 -47.78
N THR A 41 11.37 3.18 -49.05
CA THR A 41 11.57 2.16 -50.10
C THR A 41 12.94 2.30 -50.74
N GLY A 42 13.52 1.18 -51.16
CA GLY A 42 14.83 1.18 -51.78
C GLY A 42 15.13 -0.12 -52.52
N GLN A 43 16.26 -0.16 -53.20
CA GLN A 43 16.80 -1.34 -53.85
C GLN A 43 18.19 -1.65 -53.30
N LEU A 44 18.32 -2.82 -52.68
CA LEU A 44 19.53 -3.27 -52.03
C LEU A 44 20.17 -4.40 -52.84
N LEU A 45 21.39 -4.19 -53.30
CA LEU A 45 22.21 -5.27 -53.86
C LEU A 45 22.90 -6.00 -52.69
N TRP A 46 22.44 -7.20 -52.37
CA TRP A 46 22.98 -7.98 -51.25
C TRP A 46 23.22 -9.43 -51.67
N SER A 47 24.42 -9.95 -51.40
CA SER A 47 24.83 -11.32 -51.78
C SER A 47 24.62 -11.66 -53.27
N GLY A 48 24.73 -10.66 -54.16
CA GLY A 48 24.58 -10.84 -55.61
C GLY A 48 23.16 -10.75 -56.16
N GLU A 49 22.14 -10.54 -55.32
CA GLU A 49 20.73 -10.34 -55.73
C GLU A 49 20.32 -8.88 -55.51
N LEU A 50 19.59 -8.29 -56.46
CA LEU A 50 18.96 -6.98 -56.29
C LEU A 50 17.58 -7.15 -55.64
N ILE A 51 17.46 -6.73 -54.39
CA ILE A 51 16.28 -6.95 -53.55
C ILE A 51 15.54 -5.61 -53.35
N ASN A 52 14.24 -5.55 -53.66
CA ASN A 52 13.41 -4.43 -53.24
C ASN A 52 13.22 -4.50 -51.71
N ILE A 53 13.49 -3.40 -51.01
CA ILE A 53 13.46 -3.35 -49.55
C ILE A 53 12.55 -2.25 -49.01
N ILE A 54 12.06 -2.47 -47.79
CA ILE A 54 11.60 -1.41 -46.90
C ILE A 54 12.66 -1.25 -45.80
N ALA A 55 13.26 -0.06 -45.71
CA ALA A 55 14.11 0.33 -44.60
C ALA A 55 13.26 1.15 -43.61
N ARG A 56 13.01 0.63 -42.42
CA ARG A 56 12.36 1.38 -41.34
C ARG A 56 13.40 1.93 -40.39
N ARG A 57 13.54 3.25 -40.37
CA ARG A 57 14.43 4.01 -39.48
C ARG A 57 13.63 4.43 -38.25
N LEU A 58 13.96 3.88 -37.09
CA LEU A 58 13.30 4.19 -35.81
C LEU A 58 13.66 5.60 -35.32
N ASN A 59 12.74 6.24 -34.61
CA ASN A 59 13.01 7.55 -34.02
C ASN A 59 14.03 7.44 -32.86
N LYS A 60 14.97 8.39 -32.77
CA LYS A 60 16.02 8.43 -31.75
C LYS A 60 15.50 8.83 -30.36
N ASP A 61 14.40 9.58 -30.30
CA ASP A 61 13.81 10.08 -29.05
C ASP A 61 12.88 9.07 -28.36
N LEU A 62 12.80 7.83 -28.87
CA LEU A 62 12.04 6.76 -28.24
C LEU A 62 12.86 6.20 -27.06
N GLU A 63 12.39 6.44 -25.83
CA GLU A 63 13.04 5.97 -24.59
C GLU A 63 13.41 4.48 -24.61
N ASP A 64 12.60 3.63 -25.28
CA ASP A 64 12.81 2.18 -25.43
C ASP A 64 13.18 1.74 -26.86
N GLY A 65 13.59 2.66 -27.73
CA GLY A 65 13.85 2.39 -29.15
C GLY A 65 14.87 1.27 -29.39
N GLU A 66 15.84 1.10 -28.49
CA GLU A 66 16.85 0.03 -28.58
C GLU A 66 16.29 -1.35 -28.22
N GLN A 67 15.49 -1.47 -27.17
CA GLN A 67 14.88 -2.77 -26.79
C GLN A 67 13.88 -3.23 -27.84
N MET A 68 13.03 -2.32 -28.32
CA MET A 68 12.08 -2.61 -29.41
C MET A 68 12.79 -3.07 -30.68
N PHE A 69 13.89 -2.40 -31.03
CA PHE A 69 14.71 -2.75 -32.18
C PHE A 69 15.22 -4.20 -32.10
N TRP A 70 15.87 -4.56 -30.98
CA TRP A 70 16.42 -5.91 -30.82
C TRP A 70 15.35 -6.99 -30.72
N MET A 71 14.22 -6.70 -30.06
CA MET A 71 13.10 -7.63 -29.99
C MET A 71 12.53 -7.93 -31.38
N GLU A 72 12.32 -6.89 -32.20
CA GLU A 72 11.76 -7.07 -33.54
C GLU A 72 12.74 -7.81 -34.48
N ILE A 73 14.05 -7.55 -34.37
CA ILE A 73 15.08 -8.33 -35.08
C ILE A 73 15.09 -9.80 -34.65
N SER A 74 15.00 -10.07 -33.35
CA SER A 74 14.94 -11.43 -32.81
C SER A 74 13.68 -12.18 -33.30
N MET A 75 12.52 -11.52 -33.31
CA MET A 75 11.29 -12.12 -33.83
C MET A 75 11.35 -12.35 -35.34
N LEU A 76 11.75 -11.35 -36.13
CA LEU A 76 11.71 -11.47 -37.59
C LEU A 76 12.82 -12.38 -38.15
N SER A 77 13.92 -12.57 -37.44
CA SER A 77 14.99 -13.52 -37.83
C SER A 77 14.61 -14.97 -37.61
N SER A 78 13.76 -15.26 -36.61
CA SER A 78 13.30 -16.61 -36.28
C SER A 78 12.09 -17.06 -37.11
N LEU A 79 11.25 -16.12 -37.56
CA LEU A 79 10.02 -16.43 -38.31
C LEU A 79 10.30 -16.73 -39.79
N LYS A 80 10.06 -17.99 -40.20
CA LYS A 80 10.24 -18.46 -41.58
C LYS A 80 8.92 -18.98 -42.15
N HIS A 81 8.07 -18.07 -42.59
CA HIS A 81 6.81 -18.43 -43.26
C HIS A 81 6.57 -17.58 -44.51
N LYS A 82 6.10 -18.22 -45.59
CA LYS A 82 5.91 -17.60 -46.91
C LYS A 82 4.92 -16.42 -46.92
N ASN A 83 4.04 -16.35 -45.92
CA ASN A 83 3.05 -15.28 -45.77
C ASN A 83 3.42 -14.28 -44.64
N LEU A 84 4.67 -14.30 -44.16
CA LEU A 84 5.24 -13.30 -43.26
C LEU A 84 6.29 -12.46 -43.96
N VAL A 85 6.44 -11.22 -43.48
CA VAL A 85 7.47 -10.31 -43.98
C VAL A 85 8.84 -10.85 -43.60
N SER A 86 9.70 -11.06 -44.60
CA SER A 86 11.05 -11.58 -44.37
C SER A 86 12.02 -10.46 -43.96
N LEU A 87 12.76 -10.68 -42.88
CA LEU A 87 13.91 -9.85 -42.51
C LEU A 87 15.04 -10.07 -43.52
N ILE A 88 15.61 -8.98 -44.03
CA ILE A 88 16.82 -9.00 -44.86
C ILE A 88 18.05 -8.70 -44.00
N GLY A 89 17.91 -7.76 -43.06
CA GLY A 89 18.96 -7.43 -42.11
C GLY A 89 18.63 -6.16 -41.32
N PHE A 90 19.65 -5.62 -40.65
CA PHE A 90 19.52 -4.41 -39.85
C PHE A 90 20.79 -3.57 -39.85
N SER A 91 20.67 -2.31 -39.42
CA SER A 91 21.81 -1.47 -39.07
C SER A 91 21.59 -0.80 -37.73
N ASP A 92 22.62 -0.81 -36.90
CA ASP A 92 22.69 -0.15 -35.60
C ASP A 92 23.87 0.85 -35.51
N GLU A 93 24.43 1.25 -36.67
CA GLU A 93 25.63 2.11 -36.78
C GLU A 93 25.29 3.59 -36.54
N ASN A 94 26.26 4.35 -36.00
CA ASN A 94 26.13 5.79 -35.77
C ASN A 94 24.88 6.23 -34.96
N GLY A 95 24.39 5.35 -34.09
CA GLY A 95 23.18 5.57 -33.29
C GLY A 95 21.89 5.51 -34.10
N GLU A 96 21.93 5.07 -35.35
CA GLU A 96 20.76 4.77 -36.16
C GLU A 96 20.24 3.37 -35.81
N LYS A 97 18.93 3.16 -35.79
CA LYS A 97 18.32 1.83 -35.63
C LYS A 97 17.40 1.56 -36.82
N ILE A 98 17.86 0.73 -37.75
CA ILE A 98 17.20 0.51 -39.04
C ILE A 98 16.91 -0.97 -39.24
N ILE A 99 15.63 -1.30 -39.46
CA ILE A 99 15.17 -2.66 -39.76
C ILE A 99 14.87 -2.75 -41.24
N ILE A 100 15.45 -3.74 -41.92
CA ILE A 100 15.33 -3.91 -43.37
C ILE A 100 14.54 -5.17 -43.66
N THR A 101 13.40 -5.02 -44.31
CA THR A 101 12.55 -6.14 -44.72
C THR A 101 12.37 -6.17 -46.23
N ARG A 102 12.07 -7.36 -46.77
CA ARG A 102 11.78 -7.52 -48.19
C ARG A 102 10.50 -6.76 -48.53
N HIS A 103 10.56 -5.95 -49.59
CA HIS A 103 9.40 -5.24 -50.12
C HIS A 103 8.69 -6.10 -51.16
N ASP A 104 7.45 -6.47 -50.88
CA ASP A 104 6.57 -7.06 -51.88
C ASP A 104 6.04 -5.95 -52.81
N THR A 105 6.21 -6.15 -54.12
CA THR A 105 5.92 -5.15 -55.15
C THR A 105 4.44 -4.81 -55.25
N ARG A 106 3.56 -5.68 -54.71
CA ARG A 106 2.11 -5.44 -54.69
C ARG A 106 1.61 -4.69 -53.45
N GLY A 107 2.47 -4.29 -52.51
CA GLY A 107 2.06 -3.41 -51.41
C GLY A 107 1.00 -4.02 -50.46
N SER A 108 0.13 -3.17 -49.88
CA SER A 108 -0.85 -3.57 -48.85
C SER A 108 -2.18 -4.01 -49.45
N LEU A 109 -2.82 -5.02 -48.86
CA LEU A 109 -4.13 -5.54 -49.26
C LEU A 109 -5.21 -4.46 -49.36
N TYR A 110 -5.19 -3.48 -48.46
CA TYR A 110 -6.16 -2.38 -48.43
C TYR A 110 -6.29 -1.67 -49.79
N ASN A 111 -5.20 -1.55 -50.55
CA ASN A 111 -5.17 -0.87 -51.84
C ASN A 111 -5.99 -1.58 -52.93
N TYR A 112 -6.36 -2.84 -52.71
CA TYR A 112 -7.03 -3.70 -53.71
C TYR A 112 -8.41 -4.18 -53.26
N LEU A 113 -8.86 -3.83 -52.05
CA LEU A 113 -10.13 -4.33 -51.50
C LEU A 113 -11.33 -4.00 -52.38
N SER A 114 -11.28 -2.85 -53.07
CA SER A 114 -12.33 -2.34 -53.96
C SER A 114 -12.13 -2.69 -55.44
N ASP A 115 -11.04 -3.37 -55.81
CA ASP A 115 -10.75 -3.73 -57.21
C ASP A 115 -11.17 -5.19 -57.49
N PRO A 116 -12.29 -5.41 -58.20
CA PRO A 116 -12.79 -6.75 -58.49
C PRO A 116 -11.95 -7.50 -59.54
N MET A 117 -11.13 -6.79 -60.35
CA MET A 117 -10.34 -7.41 -61.42
C MET A 117 -9.01 -7.96 -60.89
N SER A 118 -8.36 -7.26 -59.95
CA SER A 118 -7.12 -7.75 -59.32
C SER A 118 -7.36 -8.65 -58.11
N LEU A 119 -8.49 -8.50 -57.40
CA LEU A 119 -8.82 -9.23 -56.19
C LEU A 119 -10.09 -10.09 -56.34
N THR A 120 -10.00 -11.09 -57.22
CA THR A 120 -11.08 -12.08 -57.45
C THR A 120 -11.43 -12.86 -56.18
N TRP A 121 -12.62 -13.47 -56.14
CA TRP A 121 -13.06 -14.27 -55.00
C TRP A 121 -12.08 -15.39 -54.62
N VAL A 122 -11.56 -16.11 -55.61
CA VAL A 122 -10.55 -17.15 -55.40
C VAL A 122 -9.30 -16.55 -54.74
N ARG A 123 -8.84 -15.38 -55.21
CA ARG A 123 -7.67 -14.71 -54.64
C ARG A 123 -7.90 -14.25 -53.20
N ARG A 124 -9.11 -13.80 -52.87
CA ARG A 124 -9.51 -13.46 -51.49
C ARG A 124 -9.43 -14.67 -50.57
N LEU A 125 -9.95 -15.82 -51.02
CA LEU A 125 -9.87 -17.08 -50.28
C LEU A 125 -8.42 -17.53 -50.09
N GLU A 126 -7.58 -17.48 -51.13
CA GLU A 126 -6.16 -17.81 -51.03
C GLU A 126 -5.43 -16.95 -50.00
N ILE A 127 -5.71 -15.64 -49.96
CA ILE A 127 -5.15 -14.70 -48.98
C ILE A 127 -5.63 -15.07 -47.57
N CYS A 128 -6.93 -15.32 -47.38
CA CYS A 128 -7.46 -15.72 -46.08
C CYS A 128 -6.84 -17.03 -45.58
N VAL A 129 -6.67 -18.03 -46.46
CA VAL A 129 -6.01 -19.31 -46.13
C VAL A 129 -4.53 -19.10 -45.81
N GLY A 130 -3.82 -18.27 -46.60
CA GLY A 130 -2.42 -17.93 -46.34
C GLY A 130 -2.22 -17.21 -45.01
N LEU A 131 -3.12 -16.28 -44.66
CA LEU A 131 -3.13 -15.60 -43.37
C LEU A 131 -3.46 -16.56 -42.22
N ALA A 132 -4.43 -17.46 -42.40
CA ALA A 132 -4.74 -18.48 -41.41
C ALA A 132 -3.54 -19.41 -41.16
N HIS A 133 -2.83 -19.82 -42.20
CA HIS A 133 -1.58 -20.59 -42.06
C HIS A 133 -0.48 -19.78 -41.39
N ALA A 134 -0.31 -18.50 -41.72
CA ALA A 134 0.67 -17.63 -41.07
C ALA A 134 0.37 -17.41 -39.59
N LEU A 135 -0.90 -17.20 -39.24
CA LEU A 135 -1.34 -17.05 -37.86
C LEU A 135 -1.22 -18.36 -37.09
N SER A 136 -1.55 -19.50 -37.74
CA SER A 136 -1.32 -20.82 -37.16
C SER A 136 0.18 -21.02 -36.87
N TYR A 137 1.03 -20.68 -37.83
CA TYR A 137 2.49 -20.67 -37.67
C TYR A 137 2.93 -19.73 -36.54
N ILE A 138 2.32 -18.54 -36.41
CA ILE A 138 2.58 -17.56 -35.33
C ILE A 138 2.05 -18.02 -33.95
N HIS A 139 1.10 -18.94 -33.87
CA HIS A 139 0.47 -19.29 -32.59
C HIS A 139 0.75 -20.70 -32.10
N TYR A 140 1.04 -21.65 -32.99
CA TYR A 140 1.02 -23.07 -32.66
C TYR A 140 2.22 -23.88 -33.14
N ASP A 141 3.15 -23.30 -33.91
CA ASP A 141 4.33 -24.04 -34.37
C ASP A 141 5.39 -24.15 -33.26
N GLU A 142 5.78 -25.39 -32.92
CA GLU A 142 6.47 -25.79 -31.68
C GLU A 142 7.97 -25.44 -31.66
N GLN A 143 8.57 -25.03 -32.78
CA GLN A 143 9.99 -24.72 -32.84
C GLN A 143 10.25 -23.21 -32.78
N ARG A 144 10.28 -22.67 -31.56
CA ARG A 144 10.69 -21.27 -31.33
C ARG A 144 11.85 -21.19 -30.36
N ASP A 145 12.99 -20.86 -30.93
CA ASP A 145 14.15 -20.39 -30.20
C ASP A 145 13.92 -18.90 -29.88
N PHE A 146 13.19 -18.61 -28.81
CA PHE A 146 13.21 -17.26 -28.24
C PHE A 146 14.52 -17.10 -27.46
N SER A 147 15.16 -15.94 -27.55
CA SER A 147 16.48 -15.58 -26.95
C SER A 147 16.58 -15.71 -25.41
N PHE A 148 15.60 -16.33 -24.77
CA PHE A 148 15.59 -16.71 -23.35
C PHE A 148 16.40 -17.99 -23.06
N GLN A 149 17.23 -18.47 -23.99
CA GLN A 149 18.09 -19.64 -23.76
C GLN A 149 18.94 -19.50 -22.48
N HIS A 150 19.32 -18.27 -22.12
CA HIS A 150 20.02 -17.96 -20.87
C HIS A 150 19.19 -18.19 -19.58
N LEU A 151 17.87 -18.31 -19.68
CA LEU A 151 16.94 -18.63 -18.60
C LEU A 151 16.58 -20.13 -18.55
N LYS A 152 17.08 -20.93 -19.50
CA LYS A 152 16.78 -22.37 -19.55
C LYS A 152 17.53 -23.10 -18.43
N ILE A 153 16.80 -23.87 -17.63
CA ILE A 153 17.32 -24.70 -16.55
C ILE A 153 17.11 -26.17 -16.93
N GLU A 154 18.15 -26.98 -16.74
CA GLU A 154 18.11 -28.41 -17.04
C GLU A 154 17.13 -29.17 -16.12
N LEU A 155 16.36 -30.09 -16.70
CA LEU A 155 15.38 -30.88 -15.97
C LEU A 155 16.01 -31.69 -14.83
N GLN A 156 17.25 -32.16 -15.00
CA GLN A 156 17.96 -32.94 -13.97
C GLN A 156 18.26 -32.11 -12.72
N ALA A 157 18.61 -30.83 -12.88
CA ALA A 157 18.80 -29.93 -11.75
C ALA A 157 17.48 -29.71 -10.99
N ILE A 158 16.37 -29.55 -11.71
CA ILE A 158 15.03 -29.39 -11.15
C ILE A 158 14.58 -30.64 -10.38
N LYS A 159 14.78 -31.82 -10.96
CA LYS A 159 14.47 -33.09 -10.32
C LYS A 159 15.27 -33.29 -9.03
N SER A 160 16.57 -32.99 -9.07
CA SER A 160 17.43 -33.04 -7.89
C SER A 160 16.95 -32.08 -6.80
N ALA A 161 16.62 -30.84 -7.17
CA ALA A 161 16.15 -29.81 -6.25
C ALA A 161 14.79 -30.09 -5.61
N THR A 162 13.97 -30.95 -6.22
CA THR A 162 12.61 -31.30 -5.77
C THR A 162 12.47 -32.73 -5.28
N ASN A 163 13.57 -33.49 -5.25
CA ASN A 163 13.60 -34.93 -4.97
C ASN A 163 12.62 -35.71 -5.86
N GLU A 164 12.78 -35.58 -7.18
CA GLU A 164 11.89 -36.16 -8.21
C GLU A 164 10.42 -35.70 -8.05
N PHE A 165 10.20 -34.41 -7.80
CA PHE A 165 8.87 -33.84 -7.57
C PHE A 165 8.10 -34.51 -6.43
N ASN A 166 8.80 -34.82 -5.32
CA ASN A 166 8.18 -35.44 -4.16
C ASN A 166 7.04 -34.56 -3.62
N ASP A 167 5.90 -35.17 -3.31
CA ASP A 167 4.74 -34.45 -2.78
C ASP A 167 5.03 -33.75 -1.44
N SER A 168 6.07 -34.15 -0.69
CA SER A 168 6.54 -33.43 0.51
C SER A 168 7.05 -32.01 0.23
N HIS A 169 7.47 -31.74 -1.01
CA HIS A 169 7.93 -30.43 -1.47
C HIS A 169 6.81 -29.65 -2.17
N CYS A 170 5.62 -30.23 -2.34
CA CYS A 170 4.48 -29.58 -2.98
C CYS A 170 3.93 -28.47 -2.06
N ILE A 171 4.06 -27.22 -2.49
CA ILE A 171 3.61 -26.04 -1.74
C ILE A 171 2.27 -25.48 -2.23
N GLY A 172 1.81 -25.89 -3.42
CA GLY A 172 0.54 -25.47 -3.98
C GLY A 172 0.05 -26.40 -5.09
N ARG A 173 -1.27 -26.47 -5.26
CA ARG A 173 -1.94 -27.19 -6.37
C ARG A 173 -3.04 -26.30 -6.94
N GLY A 174 -3.03 -26.10 -8.25
CA GLY A 174 -4.04 -25.29 -8.95
C GLY A 174 -4.40 -25.87 -10.31
N GLY A 175 -5.33 -25.21 -11.02
CA GLY A 175 -5.79 -25.64 -12.35
C GLY A 175 -4.68 -25.71 -13.39
N PHE A 176 -3.59 -24.96 -13.20
CA PHE A 176 -2.45 -24.92 -14.10
C PHE A 176 -1.32 -25.89 -13.73
N GLY A 177 -1.43 -26.63 -12.62
CA GLY A 177 -0.42 -27.61 -12.21
C GLY A 177 -0.06 -27.58 -10.72
N LYS A 178 1.02 -28.28 -10.38
CA LYS A 178 1.56 -28.35 -9.01
C LYS A 178 2.77 -27.42 -8.88
N VAL A 179 2.89 -26.77 -7.74
CA VAL A 179 4.04 -25.92 -7.39
C VAL A 179 4.85 -26.59 -6.30
N TYR A 180 6.16 -26.73 -6.52
CA TYR A 180 7.10 -27.34 -5.59
C TYR A 180 8.08 -26.30 -5.05
N LYS A 181 8.52 -26.46 -3.81
CA LYS A 181 9.66 -25.74 -3.26
C LYS A 181 10.93 -26.54 -3.57
N GLY A 182 11.97 -25.85 -4.01
CA GLY A 182 13.28 -26.47 -4.21
C GLY A 182 14.41 -25.47 -3.99
N GLU A 183 15.63 -25.95 -4.11
CA GLU A 183 16.82 -25.12 -3.98
C GLU A 183 17.72 -25.35 -5.21
N LEU A 184 18.00 -24.27 -5.96
CA LEU A 184 18.79 -24.31 -7.18
C LEU A 184 20.02 -23.42 -7.06
N VAL A 185 21.10 -23.83 -7.73
CA VAL A 185 22.29 -22.98 -7.91
C VAL A 185 22.08 -22.17 -9.20
N LEU A 186 21.83 -20.88 -9.04
CA LEU A 186 21.64 -19.92 -10.13
C LEU A 186 22.89 -19.03 -10.25
N SER A 187 22.89 -18.11 -11.24
CA SER A 187 24.01 -17.19 -11.48
C SER A 187 24.40 -16.32 -10.28
N LYS A 188 23.46 -16.08 -9.36
CA LYS A 188 23.66 -15.32 -8.10
C LYS A 188 24.00 -16.20 -6.89
N GLY A 189 24.19 -17.51 -7.09
CA GLY A 189 24.43 -18.47 -6.03
C GLY A 189 23.23 -19.36 -5.74
N LYS A 190 23.25 -20.01 -4.57
CA LYS A 190 22.19 -20.94 -4.13
C LYS A 190 20.94 -20.14 -3.72
N SER A 191 19.79 -20.50 -4.26
CA SER A 191 18.53 -19.78 -4.01
C SER A 191 17.38 -20.77 -3.82
N VAL A 192 16.50 -20.45 -2.87
CA VAL A 192 15.23 -21.16 -2.69
C VAL A 192 14.25 -20.66 -3.73
N VAL A 193 13.63 -21.60 -4.45
CA VAL A 193 12.79 -21.30 -5.62
C VAL A 193 11.43 -22.00 -5.52
N ALA A 194 10.44 -21.45 -6.24
CA ALA A 194 9.16 -22.09 -6.50
C ALA A 194 9.13 -22.64 -7.93
N LEU A 195 8.82 -23.92 -8.10
CA LEU A 195 8.80 -24.61 -9.39
C LEU A 195 7.37 -25.02 -9.75
N LYS A 196 6.73 -24.28 -10.65
CA LYS A 196 5.38 -24.56 -11.17
C LYS A 196 5.50 -25.53 -12.35
N ARG A 197 5.23 -26.80 -12.09
CA ARG A 197 5.18 -27.86 -13.11
C ARG A 197 3.79 -27.88 -13.73
N LEU A 198 3.70 -27.52 -15.02
CA LEU A 198 2.42 -27.41 -15.70
C LEU A 198 1.81 -28.78 -15.97
N ASN A 199 0.48 -28.88 -15.80
CA ASN A 199 -0.25 -30.10 -16.09
C ASN A 199 -0.80 -30.07 -17.53
N ARG A 200 -0.28 -30.93 -18.40
CA ARG A 200 -0.71 -31.06 -19.81
C ARG A 200 -1.90 -32.00 -20.02
N ALA A 201 -2.46 -32.59 -18.97
CA ALA A 201 -3.52 -33.61 -19.07
C ALA A 201 -4.78 -33.18 -19.84
N PHE A 202 -5.01 -31.87 -20.01
CA PHE A 202 -6.16 -31.31 -20.73
C PHE A 202 -5.80 -30.52 -22.00
N GLY A 203 -4.57 -30.59 -22.50
CA GLY A 203 -4.14 -29.93 -23.75
C GLY A 203 -4.09 -28.39 -23.71
N GLN A 204 -4.41 -27.76 -22.58
CA GLN A 204 -4.19 -26.33 -22.29
C GLN A 204 -2.89 -26.17 -21.49
N GLY A 205 -2.15 -25.08 -21.74
CA GLY A 205 -0.96 -24.74 -20.96
C GLY A 205 0.26 -24.31 -21.78
N ASP A 206 0.39 -24.73 -23.04
CA ASP A 206 1.55 -24.39 -23.86
C ASP A 206 1.57 -22.90 -24.28
N PRO A 207 0.45 -22.30 -24.74
CA PRO A 207 0.37 -20.86 -24.97
C PRO A 207 0.54 -20.06 -23.68
N GLU A 208 -0.06 -20.51 -22.57
CA GLU A 208 0.02 -19.86 -21.26
C GLU A 208 1.47 -19.88 -20.72
N PHE A 209 2.20 -20.99 -20.90
CA PHE A 209 3.60 -21.14 -20.50
C PHE A 209 4.50 -20.09 -21.14
N TRP A 210 4.52 -20.04 -22.48
CA TRP A 210 5.37 -19.12 -23.21
C TRP A 210 5.00 -17.66 -22.96
N LYS A 211 3.72 -17.41 -22.78
CA LYS A 211 3.22 -16.08 -22.50
C LYS A 211 3.59 -15.60 -21.11
N GLU A 212 3.54 -16.46 -20.11
CA GLU A 212 4.01 -16.13 -18.76
C GLU A 212 5.52 -15.84 -18.78
N ILE A 213 6.32 -16.62 -19.53
CA ILE A 213 7.76 -16.35 -19.74
C ILE A 213 7.99 -14.98 -20.35
N ILE A 214 7.30 -14.66 -21.45
CA ILE A 214 7.44 -13.39 -22.15
C ILE A 214 7.04 -12.23 -21.23
N MET A 215 5.89 -12.32 -20.55
CA MET A 215 5.40 -11.27 -19.67
C MET A 215 6.37 -11.00 -18.51
N LEU A 216 6.81 -12.03 -17.80
CA LEU A 216 7.70 -11.86 -16.64
C LEU A 216 9.14 -11.50 -17.03
N SER A 217 9.54 -11.78 -18.27
CA SER A 217 10.83 -11.32 -18.79
C SER A 217 10.82 -9.82 -19.09
N LEU A 218 9.67 -9.29 -19.55
CA LEU A 218 9.52 -7.89 -19.97
C LEU A 218 9.08 -6.96 -18.83
N TYR A 219 8.20 -7.41 -17.94
CA TYR A 219 7.60 -6.59 -16.88
C TYR A 219 8.19 -6.94 -15.53
N LYS A 220 9.12 -6.10 -15.07
CA LYS A 220 9.82 -6.28 -13.78
C LYS A 220 9.44 -5.18 -12.82
N HIS A 221 8.94 -5.57 -11.66
CA HIS A 221 8.51 -4.66 -10.60
C HIS A 221 8.53 -5.40 -9.27
N ASP A 222 8.82 -4.70 -8.17
CA ASP A 222 8.93 -5.33 -6.84
C ASP A 222 7.65 -6.03 -6.40
N ASN A 223 6.49 -5.51 -6.83
CA ASN A 223 5.16 -6.09 -6.60
C ASN A 223 4.66 -7.03 -7.69
N ILE A 224 5.54 -7.58 -8.53
CA ILE A 224 5.26 -8.66 -9.49
C ILE A 224 6.23 -9.80 -9.20
N VAL A 225 5.79 -11.04 -9.30
CA VAL A 225 6.66 -12.20 -9.07
C VAL A 225 7.79 -12.24 -10.10
N SER A 226 9.03 -12.51 -9.67
CA SER A 226 10.17 -12.59 -10.59
C SER A 226 10.31 -14.00 -11.16
N LEU A 227 10.41 -14.11 -12.48
CA LEU A 227 10.82 -15.34 -13.16
C LEU A 227 12.35 -15.47 -13.10
N LEU A 228 12.83 -16.59 -12.57
CA LEU A 228 14.26 -16.93 -12.48
C LEU A 228 14.73 -17.82 -13.65
N GLY A 229 13.81 -18.62 -14.19
CA GLY A 229 14.10 -19.50 -15.31
C GLY A 229 12.91 -20.34 -15.74
N PHE A 230 13.12 -21.16 -16.76
CA PHE A 230 12.14 -22.14 -17.21
C PHE A 230 12.82 -23.44 -17.66
N CYS A 231 12.06 -24.53 -17.69
CA CYS A 231 12.45 -25.79 -18.31
C CYS A 231 11.41 -26.17 -19.35
N ASP A 232 11.92 -26.50 -20.54
CA ASP A 232 11.17 -27.12 -21.64
C ASP A 232 12.05 -28.24 -22.18
N ASP A 233 11.87 -29.43 -21.61
CA ASP A 233 12.70 -30.61 -21.88
C ASP A 233 11.91 -31.89 -21.58
N CYS A 234 12.13 -32.94 -22.37
CA CYS A 234 11.52 -34.26 -22.21
C CYS A 234 9.97 -34.24 -22.03
N GLY A 235 9.30 -33.25 -22.61
CA GLY A 235 7.85 -33.06 -22.50
C GLY A 235 7.39 -32.34 -21.22
N GLU A 236 8.30 -31.99 -20.32
CA GLU A 236 8.05 -31.20 -19.11
C GLU A 236 8.13 -29.69 -19.39
N LYS A 237 7.14 -28.95 -18.91
CA LYS A 237 7.12 -27.48 -18.91
C LYS A 237 7.03 -26.97 -17.49
N ILE A 238 8.09 -26.29 -17.04
CA ILE A 238 8.24 -25.87 -15.64
C ILE A 238 8.70 -24.43 -15.59
N LEU A 239 7.99 -23.60 -14.82
CA LEU A 239 8.37 -22.21 -14.56
C LEU A 239 9.02 -22.14 -13.17
N ILE A 240 10.15 -21.41 -13.07
CA ILE A 240 10.94 -21.26 -11.86
C ILE A 240 10.87 -19.80 -11.41
N TYR A 241 10.37 -19.56 -10.22
CA TYR A 241 10.19 -18.22 -9.64
C TYR A 241 10.98 -18.05 -8.35
N GLU A 242 11.16 -16.79 -7.95
CA GLU A 242 11.52 -16.44 -6.58
C GLU A 242 10.49 -17.00 -5.59
N TYR A 243 10.96 -17.59 -4.49
CA TYR A 243 10.08 -18.19 -3.50
C TYR A 243 9.47 -17.14 -2.56
N ALA A 244 8.19 -16.88 -2.73
CA ALA A 244 7.38 -16.12 -1.78
C ALA A 244 7.09 -16.95 -0.52
N SER A 245 7.87 -16.72 0.54
CA SER A 245 7.90 -17.59 1.72
C SER A 245 6.59 -17.60 2.53
N LYS A 246 5.83 -16.50 2.49
CA LYS A 246 4.51 -16.40 3.12
C LYS A 246 3.39 -16.93 2.23
N LYS A 247 3.65 -17.45 1.03
CA LYS A 247 2.62 -18.02 0.12
C LYS A 247 1.57 -16.97 -0.28
N SER A 248 0.35 -17.40 -0.61
CA SER A 248 -0.70 -16.56 -1.19
C SER A 248 -1.58 -15.87 -0.14
N LEU A 249 -2.11 -14.69 -0.48
CA LEU A 249 -2.88 -13.81 0.39
C LEU A 249 -4.20 -14.42 0.88
N ASP A 250 -4.82 -15.28 0.08
CA ASP A 250 -6.07 -15.98 0.41
C ASP A 250 -5.99 -16.80 1.70
N LEU A 251 -4.78 -17.24 2.09
CA LEU A 251 -4.51 -17.98 3.31
C LEU A 251 -4.59 -17.13 4.59
N TYR A 252 -4.51 -15.80 4.48
CA TYR A 252 -4.40 -14.89 5.63
C TYR A 252 -5.62 -13.98 5.81
N LEU A 253 -6.64 -14.07 4.95
CA LEU A 253 -7.78 -13.16 5.00
C LEU A 253 -8.45 -13.17 6.38
N ASN A 254 -8.62 -14.34 6.99
CA ASN A 254 -9.19 -14.54 8.31
C ASN A 254 -8.13 -14.74 9.42
N ASP A 255 -6.87 -14.34 9.16
CA ASP A 255 -5.83 -14.35 10.18
C ASP A 255 -6.06 -13.19 11.15
N LYS A 256 -6.03 -13.51 12.45
CA LYS A 256 -6.20 -12.57 13.55
C LYS A 256 -4.93 -11.75 13.82
N ASP A 257 -3.77 -12.26 13.41
CA ASP A 257 -2.48 -11.64 13.66
C ASP A 257 -2.12 -10.63 12.54
N LEU A 258 -2.92 -10.57 11.46
CA LEU A 258 -2.74 -9.64 10.34
C LEU A 258 -3.52 -8.33 10.58
N THR A 259 -2.78 -7.30 11.04
CA THR A 259 -3.33 -5.98 11.41
C THR A 259 -3.84 -5.19 10.20
N TRP A 260 -4.64 -4.17 10.45
CA TRP A 260 -5.21 -3.29 9.44
C TRP A 260 -4.13 -2.55 8.66
N VAL A 261 -3.09 -2.08 9.35
CA VAL A 261 -1.94 -1.42 8.71
C VAL A 261 -1.25 -2.39 7.74
N GLN A 262 -0.98 -3.63 8.14
CA GLN A 262 -0.39 -4.64 7.25
C GLN A 262 -1.32 -4.96 6.07
N ARG A 263 -2.63 -5.04 6.30
CA ARG A 263 -3.63 -5.22 5.23
C ARG A 263 -3.58 -4.09 4.22
N LEU A 264 -3.47 -2.84 4.67
CA LEU A 264 -3.31 -1.67 3.80
C LEU A 264 -2.00 -1.74 3.00
N GLU A 265 -0.87 -2.05 3.63
CA GLU A 265 0.44 -2.15 2.96
C GLU A 265 0.43 -3.22 1.85
N ILE A 266 -0.16 -4.40 2.13
CA ILE A 266 -0.35 -5.47 1.14
C ILE A 266 -1.22 -4.99 -0.03
N CYS A 267 -2.34 -4.32 0.27
CA CYS A 267 -3.23 -3.77 -0.76
C CYS A 267 -2.52 -2.72 -1.62
N ILE A 268 -1.73 -1.84 -1.01
CA ILE A 268 -0.95 -0.81 -1.71
C ILE A 268 0.09 -1.46 -2.62
N GLY A 269 0.84 -2.45 -2.13
CA GLY A 269 1.82 -3.19 -2.93
C GLY A 269 1.17 -3.84 -4.15
N ALA A 270 0.08 -4.59 -3.96
CA ALA A 270 -0.65 -5.21 -5.05
C ALA A 270 -1.21 -4.15 -6.03
N ALA A 271 -1.75 -3.03 -5.53
CA ALA A 271 -2.25 -1.95 -6.37
C ALA A 271 -1.14 -1.30 -7.21
N ARG A 272 0.07 -1.13 -6.66
CA ARG A 272 1.25 -0.61 -7.37
C ARG A 272 1.68 -1.55 -8.49
N GLY A 273 1.75 -2.85 -8.22
CA GLY A 273 2.06 -3.86 -9.24
C GLY A 273 1.06 -3.85 -10.39
N LEU A 274 -0.23 -3.76 -10.09
CA LEU A 274 -1.28 -3.71 -11.12
C LEU A 274 -1.29 -2.38 -11.88
N ALA A 275 -1.02 -1.26 -11.20
CA ALA A 275 -0.86 0.05 -11.84
C ALA A 275 0.31 0.04 -12.84
N TYR A 276 1.43 -0.59 -12.48
CA TYR A 276 2.57 -0.77 -13.38
C TYR A 276 2.19 -1.63 -14.60
N LEU A 277 1.47 -2.73 -14.44
CA LEU A 277 0.99 -3.53 -15.59
C LEU A 277 0.09 -2.70 -16.52
N HIS A 278 -0.80 -1.88 -15.97
CA HIS A 278 -1.73 -1.06 -16.77
C HIS A 278 -1.08 0.12 -17.48
N ASN A 279 -0.02 0.68 -16.89
CA ASN A 279 0.73 1.79 -17.45
C ASN A 279 2.22 1.69 -17.09
N PRO A 280 2.97 0.82 -17.79
CA PRO A 280 4.37 0.52 -17.45
C PRO A 280 5.35 1.66 -17.76
N GLY A 281 4.86 2.83 -18.19
CA GLY A 281 5.64 4.03 -18.51
C GLY A 281 6.50 3.85 -19.76
N GLN A 282 7.50 2.99 -19.65
CA GLN A 282 8.53 2.65 -20.62
C GLN A 282 7.92 1.96 -21.85
N THR A 283 7.19 0.87 -21.67
CA THR A 283 6.59 0.16 -22.80
C THR A 283 5.24 0.79 -23.18
N GLN A 284 5.04 1.21 -24.43
CA GLN A 284 3.72 1.67 -24.91
C GLN A 284 2.64 0.56 -24.98
N GLN A 285 2.92 -0.62 -24.41
CA GLN A 285 2.02 -1.75 -24.31
C GLN A 285 1.64 -1.98 -22.84
N ARG A 286 0.35 -1.78 -22.54
CA ARG A 286 -0.22 -2.20 -21.26
C ARG A 286 -0.39 -3.71 -21.22
N VAL A 287 -0.43 -4.26 -20.02
CA VAL A 287 -0.80 -5.66 -19.75
C VAL A 287 -2.10 -5.68 -18.97
N LEU A 288 -3.06 -6.46 -19.46
CA LEU A 288 -4.29 -6.78 -18.74
C LEU A 288 -4.12 -8.15 -18.10
N HIS A 289 -4.22 -8.23 -16.77
CA HIS A 289 -3.91 -9.44 -16.01
C HIS A 289 -4.94 -10.56 -16.24
N ARG A 290 -6.24 -10.22 -16.17
CA ARG A 290 -7.44 -11.06 -16.38
C ARG A 290 -7.76 -12.10 -15.29
N ASP A 291 -6.83 -12.38 -14.38
CA ASP A 291 -7.08 -13.30 -13.24
C ASP A 291 -6.57 -12.75 -11.91
N ILE A 292 -6.87 -11.48 -11.60
CA ILE A 292 -6.57 -10.89 -10.29
C ILE A 292 -7.50 -11.51 -9.23
N LYS A 293 -6.90 -12.08 -8.19
CA LYS A 293 -7.56 -12.69 -7.02
C LYS A 293 -6.55 -12.84 -5.88
N SER A 294 -7.03 -13.04 -4.66
CA SER A 294 -6.17 -13.20 -3.48
C SER A 294 -5.20 -14.39 -3.58
N SER A 295 -5.58 -15.50 -4.24
CA SER A 295 -4.68 -16.64 -4.46
C SER A 295 -3.54 -16.38 -5.48
N ASN A 296 -3.66 -15.33 -6.30
CA ASN A 296 -2.63 -14.89 -7.25
C ASN A 296 -1.82 -13.68 -6.72
N ILE A 297 -2.02 -13.27 -5.47
CA ILE A 297 -1.19 -12.28 -4.79
C ILE A 297 -0.37 -13.03 -3.75
N LEU A 298 0.92 -13.16 -4.01
CA LEU A 298 1.87 -13.83 -3.12
C LEU A 298 2.50 -12.83 -2.14
N LEU A 299 2.96 -13.33 -1.01
CA LEU A 299 3.57 -12.57 0.07
C LEU A 299 4.99 -13.07 0.30
N ASP A 300 5.95 -12.17 0.30
CA ASP A 300 7.33 -12.50 0.67
C ASP A 300 7.55 -12.47 2.19
N GLU A 301 8.79 -12.71 2.62
CA GLU A 301 9.15 -12.79 4.04
C GLU A 301 8.85 -11.51 4.84
N ASN A 302 8.83 -10.37 4.16
CA ASN A 302 8.56 -9.06 4.73
C ASN A 302 7.10 -8.61 4.49
N TRP A 303 6.20 -9.54 4.16
CA TRP A 303 4.80 -9.27 3.86
C TRP A 303 4.55 -8.38 2.62
N ASN A 304 5.55 -8.22 1.73
CA ASN A 304 5.32 -7.47 0.51
C ASN A 304 4.50 -8.30 -0.49
N ALA A 305 3.49 -7.66 -1.07
CA ALA A 305 2.62 -8.28 -2.08
C ALA A 305 3.31 -8.39 -3.45
N ARG A 306 3.15 -9.53 -4.11
CA ARG A 306 3.65 -9.83 -5.45
C ARG A 306 2.58 -10.48 -6.32
N ILE A 307 2.19 -9.84 -7.42
CA ILE A 307 1.23 -10.38 -8.38
C ILE A 307 1.87 -11.54 -9.16
N ALA A 308 1.17 -12.65 -9.27
CA ALA A 308 1.58 -13.86 -9.98
C ALA A 308 0.54 -14.32 -11.01
N ASP A 309 0.92 -15.30 -11.85
CA ASP A 309 0.06 -15.98 -12.84
C ASP A 309 -0.36 -15.14 -14.05
N LEU A 310 0.63 -14.68 -14.82
CA LEU A 310 0.42 -13.90 -16.06
C LEU A 310 0.06 -14.76 -17.29
N GLY A 311 -0.14 -16.08 -17.12
CA GLY A 311 -0.45 -16.99 -18.22
C GLY A 311 -1.71 -16.59 -19.00
N LEU A 312 -2.72 -16.00 -18.32
CA LEU A 312 -3.96 -15.56 -18.94
C LEU A 312 -3.92 -14.13 -19.51
N SER A 313 -2.91 -13.32 -19.21
CA SER A 313 -2.86 -11.87 -19.45
C SER A 313 -2.97 -11.44 -20.92
N LYS A 314 -3.06 -10.16 -21.28
CA LYS A 314 -2.95 -9.74 -22.70
C LYS A 314 -2.25 -8.40 -22.83
N PHE A 315 -1.35 -8.29 -23.81
CA PHE A 315 -0.83 -7.00 -24.27
C PHE A 315 -1.94 -6.17 -24.88
N GLY A 316 -1.97 -4.87 -24.65
CA GLY A 316 -2.85 -3.92 -25.33
C GLY A 316 -2.15 -2.58 -25.58
N PRO A 317 -2.53 -1.84 -26.63
CA PRO A 317 -1.91 -0.54 -26.94
C PRO A 317 -2.32 0.51 -25.90
N ALA A 318 -1.36 1.04 -25.13
CA ALA A 318 -1.61 1.88 -23.94
C ALA A 318 -2.51 3.10 -24.19
N ASN A 319 -2.54 3.61 -25.43
CA ASN A 319 -3.30 4.79 -25.87
C ASN A 319 -4.76 4.51 -26.32
N GLN A 320 -5.21 3.26 -26.38
CA GLN A 320 -6.60 2.93 -26.76
C GLN A 320 -7.45 2.56 -25.53
N GLN A 321 -8.64 3.15 -25.43
CA GLN A 321 -9.59 2.93 -24.33
C GLN A 321 -10.17 1.51 -24.30
N TYR A 322 -10.43 0.92 -25.47
CA TYR A 322 -10.92 -0.46 -25.62
C TYR A 322 -9.82 -1.32 -26.22
N SER A 323 -9.61 -2.51 -25.65
CA SER A 323 -8.41 -3.29 -25.95
C SER A 323 -8.72 -4.48 -26.84
N PHE A 324 -9.75 -5.27 -26.48
CA PHE A 324 -10.03 -6.53 -27.14
C PHE A 324 -11.51 -6.89 -27.09
N LEU A 325 -12.08 -7.28 -28.24
CA LEU A 325 -13.22 -8.18 -28.28
C LEU A 325 -12.67 -9.60 -28.17
N VAL A 326 -12.93 -10.29 -27.05
CA VAL A 326 -12.47 -11.67 -26.83
C VAL A 326 -13.66 -12.61 -27.01
N SER A 327 -13.50 -13.67 -27.81
CA SER A 327 -14.57 -14.63 -28.10
C SER A 327 -15.07 -15.38 -26.87
N ASN A 328 -14.21 -15.57 -25.85
CA ASN A 328 -14.56 -16.21 -24.58
C ASN A 328 -13.99 -15.40 -23.40
N ALA A 329 -14.84 -15.10 -22.41
CA ALA A 329 -14.40 -14.58 -21.12
C ALA A 329 -13.61 -15.67 -20.37
N VAL A 330 -12.47 -15.30 -19.79
CA VAL A 330 -11.64 -16.21 -18.96
C VAL A 330 -11.25 -15.52 -17.66
N GLY A 331 -10.94 -16.30 -16.63
CA GLY A 331 -10.59 -15.83 -15.29
C GLY A 331 -11.38 -16.62 -14.24
N THR A 332 -11.25 -16.23 -12.98
CA THR A 332 -11.90 -16.93 -11.86
C THR A 332 -13.29 -16.36 -11.57
N PHE A 333 -14.30 -17.24 -11.52
CA PHE A 333 -15.67 -16.88 -11.14
C PHE A 333 -15.69 -16.16 -9.78
N GLY A 334 -16.53 -15.13 -9.63
CA GLY A 334 -16.59 -14.25 -8.45
C GLY A 334 -15.75 -12.98 -8.57
N TYR A 335 -14.64 -13.02 -9.32
CA TYR A 335 -13.78 -11.85 -9.60
C TYR A 335 -14.07 -11.22 -10.96
N TRP A 336 -14.93 -11.83 -11.78
CA TRP A 336 -15.26 -11.34 -13.11
C TRP A 336 -15.94 -9.98 -13.07
N ASP A 337 -15.40 -9.06 -13.86
CA ASP A 337 -16.12 -7.87 -14.29
C ASP A 337 -17.43 -8.30 -14.98
N PRO A 338 -18.61 -7.86 -14.49
CA PRO A 338 -19.89 -8.25 -15.06
C PRO A 338 -20.03 -7.80 -16.51
N LEU A 339 -19.49 -6.62 -16.88
CA LEU A 339 -19.57 -6.13 -18.25
C LEU A 339 -18.69 -6.96 -19.18
N TYR A 340 -17.48 -7.34 -18.71
CA TYR A 340 -16.61 -8.25 -19.46
C TYR A 340 -17.26 -9.63 -19.67
N ALA A 341 -17.89 -10.18 -18.63
CA ALA A 341 -18.57 -11.47 -18.71
C ALA A 341 -19.76 -11.44 -19.67
N GLU A 342 -20.52 -10.35 -19.71
CA GLU A 342 -21.69 -10.18 -20.58
C GLU A 342 -21.32 -9.86 -22.03
N THR A 343 -20.29 -9.03 -22.26
CA THR A 343 -20.02 -8.45 -23.58
C THR A 343 -18.76 -9.00 -24.27
N GLY A 344 -17.87 -9.65 -23.52
CA GLY A 344 -16.55 -10.07 -23.99
C GLY A 344 -15.56 -8.93 -24.21
N PHE A 345 -15.93 -7.67 -23.92
CA PHE A 345 -15.02 -6.53 -24.00
C PHE A 345 -14.09 -6.49 -22.80
N LEU A 346 -12.80 -6.63 -23.07
CA LEU A 346 -11.76 -6.60 -22.04
C LEU A 346 -11.07 -5.23 -22.00
N THR A 347 -11.04 -4.63 -20.81
CA THR A 347 -10.36 -3.35 -20.55
C THR A 347 -9.52 -3.42 -19.27
N LYS A 348 -8.77 -2.35 -18.97
CA LYS A 348 -8.02 -2.24 -17.70
C LYS A 348 -8.96 -2.18 -16.50
N GLU A 349 -10.14 -1.60 -16.70
CA GLU A 349 -11.20 -1.51 -15.71
C GLU A 349 -11.75 -2.89 -15.31
N SER A 350 -11.58 -3.92 -16.16
CA SER A 350 -11.91 -5.30 -15.79
C SER A 350 -11.00 -5.83 -14.67
N ASP A 351 -9.69 -5.56 -14.73
CA ASP A 351 -8.77 -5.91 -13.64
C ASP A 351 -9.04 -5.05 -12.40
N VAL A 352 -9.42 -3.78 -12.57
CA VAL A 352 -9.80 -2.88 -11.46
C VAL A 352 -10.99 -3.47 -10.69
N TYR A 353 -11.98 -4.02 -11.40
CA TYR A 353 -13.11 -4.69 -10.76
C TYR A 353 -12.66 -5.88 -9.91
N SER A 354 -11.85 -6.77 -10.51
CA SER A 354 -11.30 -7.95 -9.80
C SER A 354 -10.48 -7.54 -8.57
N PHE A 355 -9.69 -6.46 -8.66
CA PHE A 355 -8.96 -5.91 -7.52
C PHE A 355 -9.90 -5.33 -6.44
N GLY A 356 -10.99 -4.69 -6.84
CA GLY A 356 -12.05 -4.25 -5.91
C GLY A 356 -12.62 -5.40 -5.08
N VAL A 357 -12.76 -6.59 -5.67
CA VAL A 357 -13.17 -7.80 -4.93
C VAL A 357 -12.13 -8.16 -3.87
N VAL A 358 -10.84 -8.19 -4.23
CA VAL A 358 -9.73 -8.46 -3.29
C VAL A 358 -9.72 -7.46 -2.13
N LEU A 359 -9.95 -6.16 -2.38
CA LEU A 359 -10.03 -5.16 -1.31
C LEU A 359 -11.14 -5.50 -0.30
N PHE A 360 -12.30 -5.97 -0.75
CA PHE A 360 -13.36 -6.40 0.16
C PHE A 360 -13.08 -7.75 0.82
N GLU A 361 -12.34 -8.66 0.19
CA GLU A 361 -11.84 -9.86 0.86
C GLU A 361 -10.93 -9.49 2.04
N MET A 362 -10.06 -8.51 1.85
CA MET A 362 -9.16 -7.98 2.88
C MET A 362 -9.90 -7.31 4.03
N LEU A 363 -10.95 -6.55 3.73
CA LEU A 363 -11.76 -5.89 4.76
C LEU A 363 -12.66 -6.87 5.54
N CYS A 364 -13.27 -7.83 4.85
CA CYS A 364 -14.26 -8.74 5.45
C CYS A 364 -13.63 -10.02 6.01
N GLY A 365 -12.33 -10.22 5.80
CA GLY A 365 -11.57 -11.39 6.22
C GLY A 365 -12.11 -12.72 5.70
N ARG A 366 -12.64 -12.72 4.47
CA ARG A 366 -13.24 -13.91 3.86
C ARG A 366 -13.18 -13.87 2.33
N LEU A 367 -13.15 -15.05 1.73
CA LEU A 367 -13.16 -15.22 0.28
C LEU A 367 -14.49 -14.77 -0.36
N CYS A 368 -14.41 -14.33 -1.62
CA CYS A 368 -15.54 -13.81 -2.37
C CYS A 368 -16.61 -14.87 -2.65
N ILE A 369 -16.17 -16.12 -2.79
CA ILE A 369 -17.01 -17.32 -2.94
C ILE A 369 -16.60 -18.31 -1.86
N ARG A 370 -17.57 -18.69 -1.02
CA ARG A 370 -17.46 -19.84 -0.12
C ARG A 370 -18.58 -20.81 -0.40
N TYR A 371 -18.23 -22.10 -0.49
CA TYR A 371 -19.21 -23.17 -0.43
C TYR A 371 -19.90 -23.09 0.96
N ASN A 372 -21.24 -23.12 0.99
CA ASN A 372 -22.10 -23.04 2.19
C ASN A 372 -22.41 -21.63 2.76
N GLN A 373 -22.34 -20.56 1.95
CA GLN A 373 -22.90 -19.25 2.33
C GLN A 373 -24.05 -18.85 1.42
N ASP A 374 -25.08 -18.21 1.97
CA ASP A 374 -26.31 -17.85 1.25
C ASP A 374 -26.11 -16.77 0.18
N LYS A 375 -25.07 -15.92 0.31
CA LYS A 375 -24.80 -14.81 -0.62
C LYS A 375 -23.31 -14.62 -0.94
N PRO A 376 -22.93 -14.46 -2.22
CA PRO A 376 -21.60 -14.01 -2.64
C PRO A 376 -21.20 -12.67 -2.01
N LEU A 377 -19.89 -12.49 -1.73
CA LEU A 377 -19.37 -11.28 -1.07
C LEU A 377 -19.73 -9.99 -1.82
N THR A 378 -19.64 -10.00 -3.15
CA THR A 378 -19.92 -8.83 -3.99
C THR A 378 -21.38 -8.37 -3.90
N ILE A 379 -22.32 -9.30 -3.68
CA ILE A 379 -23.72 -8.98 -3.46
C ILE A 379 -23.90 -8.37 -2.06
N LEU A 380 -23.34 -9.00 -1.04
CA LEU A 380 -23.43 -8.50 0.34
C LEU A 380 -22.85 -7.09 0.48
N VAL A 381 -21.66 -6.86 -0.06
CA VAL A 381 -21.00 -5.54 -0.05
C VAL A 381 -21.88 -4.48 -0.69
N ARG A 382 -22.53 -4.79 -1.82
CA ARG A 382 -23.42 -3.84 -2.50
C ARG A 382 -24.65 -3.50 -1.69
N GLU A 383 -25.22 -4.47 -0.98
CA GLU A 383 -26.35 -4.24 -0.06
C GLU A 383 -25.91 -3.35 1.11
N CYS A 384 -24.83 -3.73 1.81
CA CYS A 384 -24.32 -2.99 2.97
C CYS A 384 -23.87 -1.56 2.61
N TYR A 385 -23.20 -1.37 1.46
CA TYR A 385 -22.78 -0.03 1.03
C TYR A 385 -23.98 0.89 0.76
N LYS A 386 -25.05 0.37 0.14
CA LYS A 386 -26.28 1.15 -0.12
C LYS A 386 -27.03 1.47 1.17
N GLN A 387 -27.03 0.55 2.13
CA GLN A 387 -27.69 0.71 3.42
C GLN A 387 -26.85 1.49 4.45
N LYS A 388 -25.61 1.86 4.11
CA LYS A 388 -24.62 2.49 5.01
C LYS A 388 -24.28 1.61 6.23
N THR A 389 -24.28 0.29 6.05
CA THR A 389 -24.01 -0.72 7.08
C THR A 389 -22.70 -1.48 6.82
N ILE A 390 -21.69 -0.81 6.23
CA ILE A 390 -20.39 -1.45 5.92
C ILE A 390 -19.67 -1.95 7.17
N ASN A 391 -19.84 -1.28 8.31
CA ASN A 391 -19.23 -1.67 9.59
C ASN A 391 -19.71 -3.05 10.09
N ASP A 392 -20.82 -3.59 9.54
CA ASP A 392 -21.37 -4.89 9.92
C ASP A 392 -20.65 -6.05 9.24
N ILE A 393 -19.92 -5.77 8.15
CA ILE A 393 -19.20 -6.79 7.36
C ILE A 393 -17.68 -6.70 7.52
N VAL A 394 -17.18 -5.71 8.27
CA VAL A 394 -15.76 -5.61 8.64
C VAL A 394 -15.39 -6.81 9.51
N TYR A 395 -14.22 -7.38 9.25
CA TYR A 395 -13.72 -8.51 10.02
C TYR A 395 -13.55 -8.13 11.51
N ALA A 396 -14.13 -8.92 12.41
CA ALA A 396 -14.27 -8.55 13.82
C ALA A 396 -12.93 -8.22 14.50
N ASN A 397 -11.87 -8.98 14.22
CA ASN A 397 -10.57 -8.82 14.88
C ASN A 397 -9.80 -7.55 14.47
N ILE A 398 -10.22 -6.90 13.39
CA ILE A 398 -9.60 -5.65 12.91
C ILE A 398 -10.54 -4.46 13.14
N LYS A 399 -11.74 -4.66 13.68
CA LYS A 399 -12.76 -3.61 13.70
C LYS A 399 -12.36 -2.46 14.63
N ASP A 400 -11.77 -2.78 15.77
CA ASP A 400 -11.46 -1.81 16.82
C ASP A 400 -10.16 -1.04 16.55
N GLU A 401 -9.27 -1.56 15.68
CA GLU A 401 -8.03 -0.86 15.28
C GLU A 401 -8.23 0.17 14.16
N ILE A 402 -9.34 0.12 13.42
CA ILE A 402 -9.49 0.91 12.20
C ILE A 402 -9.94 2.35 12.52
N ASN A 403 -9.15 3.34 12.09
CA ASN A 403 -9.57 4.73 12.08
C ASN A 403 -10.76 4.92 11.11
N PRO A 404 -11.87 5.55 11.54
CA PRO A 404 -13.06 5.73 10.70
C PRO A 404 -12.81 6.44 9.37
N HIS A 405 -11.87 7.41 9.33
CA HIS A 405 -11.47 8.11 8.10
C HIS A 405 -10.69 7.20 7.16
N SER A 406 -9.77 6.38 7.70
CA SER A 406 -9.08 5.33 6.95
C SER A 406 -10.07 4.34 6.33
N LEU A 407 -11.02 3.84 7.13
CA LEU A 407 -12.07 2.93 6.66
C LEU A 407 -12.90 3.55 5.54
N LYS A 408 -13.31 4.81 5.70
CA LYS A 408 -14.11 5.53 4.71
C LYS A 408 -13.35 5.71 3.40
N ALA A 409 -12.07 6.09 3.46
CA ALA A 409 -11.23 6.21 2.27
C ALA A 409 -11.08 4.86 1.54
N PHE A 410 -10.75 3.81 2.27
CA PHE A 410 -10.59 2.45 1.75
C PHE A 410 -11.88 1.93 1.10
N THR A 411 -13.00 1.97 1.82
CA THR A 411 -14.30 1.43 1.37
C THR A 411 -14.85 2.22 0.19
N THR A 412 -14.61 3.54 0.15
CA THR A 412 -15.03 4.39 -0.98
C THR A 412 -14.34 3.98 -2.27
N VAL A 413 -13.01 3.82 -2.25
CA VAL A 413 -12.27 3.43 -3.47
C VAL A 413 -12.54 1.99 -3.87
N ALA A 414 -12.62 1.07 -2.90
CA ALA A 414 -12.96 -0.33 -3.14
C ALA A 414 -14.34 -0.46 -3.81
N TYR A 415 -15.34 0.28 -3.34
CA TYR A 415 -16.68 0.26 -3.93
C TYR A 415 -16.73 0.93 -5.31
N GLN A 416 -15.93 1.98 -5.55
CA GLN A 416 -15.79 2.57 -6.89
C GLN A 416 -15.22 1.55 -7.89
N CYS A 417 -14.28 0.70 -7.48
CA CYS A 417 -13.77 -0.39 -8.31
C CYS A 417 -14.87 -1.40 -8.72
N LEU A 418 -15.89 -1.60 -7.88
CA LEU A 418 -17.00 -2.54 -8.14
C LEU A 418 -18.19 -1.96 -8.92
N LYS A 419 -18.05 -0.75 -9.48
CA LYS A 419 -19.10 -0.14 -10.33
C LYS A 419 -19.35 -1.00 -11.56
N ARG A 420 -20.61 -1.05 -12.02
CA ARG A 420 -20.98 -1.83 -13.21
C ARG A 420 -20.36 -1.23 -14.46
N GLU A 421 -20.54 0.07 -14.67
CA GLU A 421 -19.98 0.77 -15.82
C GLU A 421 -18.47 0.95 -15.66
N ALA A 422 -17.71 0.67 -16.73
CA ALA A 422 -16.25 0.71 -16.71
C ALA A 422 -15.72 2.13 -16.50
N ASP A 423 -16.32 3.13 -17.15
CA ASP A 423 -15.93 4.55 -17.06
C ASP A 423 -16.10 5.17 -15.67
N GLN A 424 -16.92 4.55 -14.82
CA GLN A 424 -17.10 4.94 -13.42
C GLN A 424 -16.04 4.36 -12.48
N ARG A 425 -15.22 3.41 -12.96
CA ARG A 425 -14.16 2.80 -12.15
C ARG A 425 -12.90 3.67 -12.20
N PRO A 426 -12.16 3.77 -11.09
CA PRO A 426 -10.94 4.56 -11.04
C PRO A 426 -9.80 3.87 -11.80
N PHE A 427 -8.81 4.64 -12.25
CA PHE A 427 -7.54 4.08 -12.66
C PHE A 427 -6.77 3.55 -11.45
N MET A 428 -5.96 2.49 -11.64
CA MET A 428 -5.16 1.92 -10.56
C MET A 428 -4.21 2.93 -9.90
N THR A 429 -3.70 3.93 -10.63
CA THR A 429 -2.90 5.03 -10.05
C THR A 429 -3.69 5.86 -9.04
N LYS A 430 -5.00 6.05 -9.24
CA LYS A 430 -5.89 6.70 -8.26
C LYS A 430 -6.17 5.75 -7.09
N VAL A 431 -6.33 4.46 -7.34
CA VAL A 431 -6.52 3.45 -6.28
C VAL A 431 -5.32 3.45 -5.33
N VAL A 432 -4.09 3.39 -5.86
CA VAL A 432 -2.85 3.49 -5.08
C VAL A 432 -2.85 4.74 -4.19
N LYS A 433 -3.08 5.92 -4.77
CA LYS A 433 -3.08 7.19 -4.01
C LYS A 433 -4.09 7.19 -2.87
N VAL A 434 -5.33 6.72 -3.10
CA VAL A 434 -6.36 6.71 -2.06
C VAL A 434 -6.04 5.68 -0.96
N LEU A 435 -5.44 4.54 -1.30
CA LEU A 435 -4.99 3.57 -0.30
C LEU A 435 -3.81 4.11 0.52
N GLU A 436 -2.87 4.83 -0.10
CA GLU A 436 -1.80 5.54 0.61
C GLU A 436 -2.36 6.63 1.54
N THR A 437 -3.38 7.36 1.10
CA THR A 437 -4.11 8.30 1.97
C THR A 437 -4.80 7.57 3.12
N ALA A 438 -5.44 6.42 2.88
CA ALA A 438 -6.06 5.62 3.94
C ALA A 438 -5.02 5.15 4.97
N LEU A 439 -3.81 4.79 4.53
CA LEU A 439 -2.70 4.44 5.41
C LEU A 439 -2.18 5.65 6.19
N SER A 440 -2.09 6.82 5.56
CA SER A 440 -1.75 8.07 6.25
C SER A 440 -2.77 8.41 7.33
N LEU A 441 -4.07 8.38 7.00
CA LEU A 441 -5.19 8.62 7.94
C LEU A 441 -5.21 7.61 9.09
N GLN A 442 -4.72 6.39 8.87
CA GLN A 442 -4.60 5.38 9.91
C GLN A 442 -3.47 5.71 10.90
N ASN A 443 -2.42 6.36 10.43
CA ASN A 443 -1.23 6.70 11.20
C ASN A 443 -1.22 8.18 11.65
N GLU A 444 -2.36 8.87 11.60
CA GLU A 444 -2.45 10.26 12.04
C GLU A 444 -2.22 10.36 13.56
N ASP A 445 -1.28 11.23 13.91
CA ASP A 445 -0.96 11.60 15.28
C ASP A 445 -1.86 12.74 15.73
N ILE A 446 -2.40 12.64 16.94
CA ILE A 446 -3.18 13.70 17.56
C ILE A 446 -2.24 14.55 18.40
N PHE A 447 -2.26 15.84 18.14
CA PHE A 447 -1.49 16.80 18.89
C PHE A 447 -2.32 17.38 20.05
N PHE A 448 -1.85 17.19 21.27
CA PHE A 448 -2.41 17.79 22.47
C PHE A 448 -1.54 18.95 22.94
N ASP A 449 -2.18 20.10 23.07
CA ASP A 449 -1.56 21.33 23.48
C ASP A 449 -2.23 21.84 24.76
N PHE A 450 -1.49 21.95 25.84
CA PHE A 450 -1.98 22.35 27.15
C PHE A 450 -1.14 23.50 27.70
N LEU A 451 -1.76 24.67 27.80
CA LEU A 451 -1.12 25.86 28.35
C LEU A 451 -1.61 26.10 29.78
N LEU A 452 -0.68 26.27 30.71
CA LEU A 452 -0.93 26.55 32.11
C LEU A 452 -0.32 27.89 32.52
N GLU A 453 -1.16 28.89 32.74
CA GLU A 453 -0.73 30.24 33.09
C GLU A 453 -0.94 30.48 34.60
N SER A 454 0.12 30.82 35.34
CA SER A 454 0.01 31.20 36.77
C SER A 454 0.12 32.72 36.93
N PHE A 455 -1.02 33.39 37.16
CA PHE A 455 -1.08 34.82 37.43
C PHE A 455 -1.61 35.08 38.85
N SER A 456 -0.72 35.47 39.75
CA SER A 456 -1.08 35.99 41.06
C SER A 456 -0.68 37.47 41.17
N SER A 457 -1.63 38.32 41.57
CA SER A 457 -1.39 39.73 41.90
C SER A 457 -0.83 39.92 43.32
N TYR A 458 -0.83 38.88 44.15
CA TYR A 458 -0.36 38.91 45.53
C TYR A 458 0.83 37.97 45.72
N CYS A 459 2.02 38.55 45.92
CA CYS A 459 3.27 37.82 46.08
C CYS A 459 3.27 36.99 47.37
N GLY A 460 2.96 35.69 47.26
CA GLY A 460 3.42 34.67 48.20
C GLY A 460 4.61 33.91 47.61
N ASP A 461 5.52 33.43 48.47
CA ASP A 461 6.75 32.73 48.07
C ASP A 461 6.55 31.27 47.62
N GLY A 462 5.32 30.75 47.61
CA GLY A 462 5.07 29.36 47.23
C GLY A 462 4.65 29.21 45.76
N GLY A 463 5.38 28.38 45.02
CA GLY A 463 5.07 28.00 43.64
C GLY A 463 3.97 26.93 43.50
N VAL A 464 3.48 26.77 42.27
CA VAL A 464 2.60 25.67 41.85
C VAL A 464 3.47 24.52 41.32
N TYR A 465 3.19 23.29 41.73
CA TYR A 465 3.98 22.12 41.30
C TYR A 465 3.23 21.30 40.26
N VAL A 466 3.90 20.83 39.19
CA VAL A 466 3.31 20.00 38.13
C VAL A 466 4.12 18.72 37.93
N GLU A 467 3.48 17.54 38.01
CA GLU A 467 4.19 16.24 37.86
C GLU A 467 4.10 15.65 36.44
N GLY A 468 2.96 15.73 35.75
CA GLY A 468 2.80 15.17 34.39
C GLY A 468 1.37 15.02 33.88
N ILE A 469 1.19 14.24 32.81
CA ILE A 469 -0.10 13.84 32.22
C ILE A 469 -0.24 12.32 32.22
N GLU A 470 -1.47 11.86 32.42
CA GLU A 470 -1.88 10.47 32.34
C GLU A 470 -3.10 10.33 31.42
N PHE A 471 -3.07 9.34 30.53
CA PHE A 471 -4.19 8.93 29.67
C PHE A 471 -4.59 7.49 30.00
N ARG A 472 -5.89 7.27 30.19
CA ARG A 472 -6.47 5.93 30.41
C ARG A 472 -7.24 5.48 29.18
N ALA A 473 -6.90 4.34 28.59
CA ALA A 473 -7.73 3.73 27.55
C ALA A 473 -8.92 2.96 28.16
N ILE A 474 -10.07 2.92 27.49
CA ILE A 474 -11.06 1.85 27.71
C ILE A 474 -10.71 0.77 26.73
N ASP A 475 -10.39 -0.43 27.21
CA ASP A 475 -10.87 -1.62 26.53
C ASP A 475 -11.43 -2.59 27.57
N GLU A 476 -12.59 -3.15 27.19
CA GLU A 476 -13.47 -4.12 27.83
C GLU A 476 -14.03 -3.81 29.24
N VAL A 477 -15.22 -3.20 29.29
CA VAL A 477 -16.18 -3.49 30.37
C VAL A 477 -17.46 -4.02 29.75
N LYS A 478 -17.65 -5.35 29.83
CA LYS A 478 -19.01 -5.88 29.91
C LYS A 478 -19.51 -5.70 31.34
N HIS A 479 -20.57 -4.92 31.44
CA HIS A 479 -21.36 -4.69 32.63
C HIS A 479 -21.76 -6.00 33.31
N GLU A 480 -21.35 -6.18 34.57
CA GLU A 480 -22.13 -6.71 35.70
C GLU A 480 -21.18 -7.07 36.85
N GLU A 481 -20.58 -6.10 37.55
CA GLU A 481 -20.09 -6.30 38.94
C GLU A 481 -19.63 -4.98 39.65
N ILE A 482 -20.39 -3.90 39.51
CA ILE A 482 -20.20 -2.64 40.30
C ILE A 482 -20.52 -2.84 41.82
N GLY A 483 -20.84 -4.05 42.25
CA GLY A 483 -21.29 -4.36 43.61
C GLY A 483 -20.25 -4.92 44.60
N LYS A 484 -19.01 -5.24 44.20
CA LYS A 484 -18.06 -5.99 45.07
C LYS A 484 -16.63 -5.44 45.20
N LEU A 485 -16.30 -4.29 44.64
CA LEU A 485 -14.96 -3.68 44.74
C LEU A 485 -14.83 -2.71 45.93
N LYS A 486 -15.06 -3.21 47.15
CA LYS A 486 -14.79 -2.48 48.41
C LYS A 486 -13.51 -2.92 49.14
N GLU A 487 -12.67 -3.76 48.52
CA GLU A 487 -11.47 -4.32 49.17
C GLU A 487 -10.14 -4.09 48.42
N VAL A 488 -10.11 -3.27 47.36
CA VAL A 488 -8.88 -3.06 46.55
C VAL A 488 -8.16 -1.74 46.84
N GLN A 489 -8.61 -0.95 47.82
CA GLN A 489 -7.89 0.26 48.27
C GLN A 489 -6.60 -0.03 49.06
N GLN A 490 -6.24 -1.29 49.32
CA GLN A 490 -5.10 -1.63 50.19
C GLN A 490 -3.83 -2.11 49.46
N VAL A 491 -3.81 -2.08 48.12
CA VAL A 491 -2.68 -2.63 47.33
C VAL A 491 -1.81 -1.57 46.64
N LEU A 492 -2.25 -0.30 46.58
CA LEU A 492 -1.47 0.80 45.96
C LEU A 492 -0.18 1.20 46.73
N LYS A 493 0.17 0.52 47.82
CA LYS A 493 1.42 0.75 48.57
C LYS A 493 2.46 -0.37 48.50
N SER A 494 2.22 -1.51 47.83
CA SER A 494 3.10 -2.67 48.03
C SER A 494 3.68 -3.37 46.80
N ASN A 495 3.32 -3.02 45.56
CA ASN A 495 3.97 -3.62 44.37
C ASN A 495 4.30 -2.60 43.26
N PHE A 496 4.74 -1.39 43.64
CA PHE A 496 5.58 -0.60 42.75
C PHE A 496 6.94 -1.29 42.69
N ASN A 497 7.21 -2.01 41.60
CA ASN A 497 8.53 -2.59 41.37
C ASN A 497 9.51 -1.46 41.01
N MET A 498 10.10 -0.87 42.05
CA MET A 498 11.10 0.21 41.99
C MET A 498 12.35 -0.16 41.19
N ASP A 499 12.59 -1.45 40.92
CA ASP A 499 13.77 -1.93 40.20
C ASP A 499 13.74 -1.60 38.70
N LEU A 500 12.55 -1.33 38.12
CA LEU A 500 12.42 -0.87 36.72
C LEU A 500 12.66 0.65 36.58
N VAL A 501 12.55 1.43 37.66
CA VAL A 501 12.81 2.88 37.66
C VAL A 501 14.33 3.16 37.73
N GLN A 502 15.13 2.21 38.22
CA GLN A 502 16.59 2.36 38.39
C GLN A 502 17.42 2.02 37.14
N GLN A 503 16.81 1.58 36.03
CA GLN A 503 17.53 1.20 34.80
C GLN A 503 17.43 2.25 33.69
N LEU A 504 17.19 3.52 34.02
CA LEU A 504 17.34 4.60 33.05
C LEU A 504 18.83 4.93 32.85
N PRO A 505 19.31 5.09 31.61
CA PRO A 505 20.64 5.63 31.35
C PRO A 505 20.75 7.01 32.02
N SER A 506 21.78 7.21 32.83
CA SER A 506 22.05 8.48 33.52
C SER A 506 22.41 9.63 32.56
N ASN A 507 22.47 9.37 31.25
CA ASN A 507 22.83 10.34 30.23
C ASN A 507 21.76 10.40 29.12
N PHE A 508 20.81 11.32 29.27
CA PHE A 508 19.68 11.52 28.34
C PHE A 508 20.08 12.12 26.98
N GLU A 509 21.30 12.68 26.84
CA GLU A 509 21.83 13.17 25.54
C GLU A 509 22.02 12.05 24.51
N GLU A 510 22.21 10.80 24.95
CA GLU A 510 22.29 9.64 24.04
C GLU A 510 20.92 9.27 23.47
N ILE A 511 19.84 9.32 24.27
CA ILE A 511 18.46 9.02 23.83
C ILE A 511 18.02 10.00 22.73
N PHE A 512 18.32 11.28 22.91
CA PHE A 512 17.93 12.35 21.98
C PHE A 512 18.60 12.24 20.59
N ASN A 513 19.79 11.65 20.50
CA ASN A 513 20.51 11.50 19.24
C ASN A 513 20.16 10.21 18.49
N THR A 514 19.54 9.23 19.14
CA THR A 514 19.20 7.94 18.52
C THR A 514 17.73 7.74 18.18
N SER A 515 16.77 8.40 18.85
CA SER A 515 15.35 8.21 18.55
C SER A 515 14.68 9.48 18.01
N ARG A 516 14.42 9.50 16.69
CA ARG A 516 13.34 10.29 16.09
C ARG A 516 11.95 9.69 16.39
N ASN A 517 11.87 8.74 17.32
CA ASN A 517 10.69 7.93 17.55
C ASN A 517 10.09 8.27 18.90
N TYR A 518 8.96 8.99 18.87
CA TYR A 518 8.21 9.51 20.03
C TYR A 518 7.63 8.41 20.94
N ASP A 519 7.74 7.14 20.55
CA ASP A 519 7.27 5.95 21.27
C ASP A 519 7.97 5.71 22.62
N GLU A 520 9.20 6.21 22.79
CA GLU A 520 10.04 5.91 23.97
C GLU A 520 9.80 6.84 25.18
N LEU A 521 8.99 7.89 25.04
CA LEU A 521 8.76 8.90 26.09
C LEU A 521 7.55 8.63 26.97
N PHE A 522 6.60 7.83 26.50
CA PHE A 522 5.43 7.42 27.28
C PHE A 522 5.71 6.09 27.97
N TRP A 523 5.45 6.03 29.28
CA TRP A 523 5.44 4.75 29.97
C TRP A 523 4.07 4.08 29.77
N LEU A 524 4.10 2.80 29.38
CA LEU A 524 2.92 1.95 29.29
C LEU A 524 2.80 1.13 30.59
N GLY A 525 1.73 1.38 31.34
CA GLY A 525 1.32 0.58 32.50
C GLY A 525 0.00 -0.13 32.28
N GLU A 526 -0.37 -1.01 33.19
CA GLU A 526 -1.71 -1.59 33.27
C GLU A 526 -2.29 -1.40 34.68
N VAL A 527 -3.50 -0.86 34.75
CA VAL A 527 -4.31 -0.81 35.98
C VAL A 527 -5.67 -1.41 35.67
N ASN A 528 -6.00 -2.52 36.33
CA ASN A 528 -7.24 -3.29 36.08
C ASN A 528 -7.39 -3.69 34.60
N GLU A 529 -6.34 -4.25 33.99
CA GLU A 529 -6.31 -4.68 32.57
C GLU A 529 -6.46 -3.55 31.54
N LYS A 530 -6.48 -2.27 31.98
CA LYS A 530 -6.54 -1.10 31.12
C LYS A 530 -5.16 -0.53 30.88
N LYS A 531 -4.82 -0.27 29.61
CA LYS A 531 -3.59 0.40 29.21
C LYS A 531 -3.57 1.83 29.74
N LEU A 532 -2.51 2.15 30.47
CA LEU A 532 -2.23 3.46 31.06
C LEU A 532 -1.03 4.07 30.35
N LEU A 533 -1.17 5.30 29.87
CA LEU A 533 -0.09 6.06 29.25
C LEU A 533 0.26 7.24 30.12
N VAL A 534 1.52 7.37 30.49
CA VAL A 534 1.97 8.34 31.47
C VAL A 534 3.17 9.11 30.93
N LEU A 535 3.13 10.44 31.01
CA LEU A 535 4.15 11.36 30.53
C LEU A 535 4.50 12.38 31.62
N SER A 536 5.78 12.46 32.01
CA SER A 536 6.20 13.41 33.06
C SER A 536 6.28 14.85 32.54
N ALA A 537 6.04 15.82 33.42
CA ALA A 537 6.16 17.24 33.09
C ALA A 537 7.58 17.60 32.63
N LYS A 538 8.60 16.98 33.25
CA LYS A 538 10.01 17.14 32.88
C LYS A 538 10.29 16.67 31.45
N ALA A 539 9.75 15.52 31.04
CA ALA A 539 9.95 14.97 29.70
C ALA A 539 9.39 15.91 28.61
N VAL A 540 8.30 16.62 28.90
CA VAL A 540 7.71 17.60 27.98
C VAL A 540 8.49 18.92 27.96
N LEU A 541 8.99 19.37 29.12
CA LEU A 541 9.68 20.65 29.27
C LEU A 541 10.99 20.73 28.46
N TYR A 542 11.74 19.62 28.37
CA TYR A 542 13.00 19.55 27.60
C TYR A 542 12.81 19.76 26.07
N LYS A 543 11.58 19.67 25.56
CA LYS A 543 11.24 19.91 24.16
C LYS A 543 11.35 21.40 23.76
N PHE A 544 11.33 22.33 24.73
CA PHE A 544 11.33 23.78 24.46
C PHE A 544 12.55 24.48 25.05
N SER A 545 13.15 25.38 24.26
CA SER A 545 14.38 26.12 24.54
C SER A 545 14.31 27.19 25.64
N ASN A 546 13.38 27.08 26.60
CA ASN A 546 13.23 27.96 27.77
C ASN A 546 13.35 27.18 29.10
N VAL A 547 14.11 26.09 29.11
CA VAL A 547 14.35 25.24 30.31
C VAL A 547 14.95 26.03 31.47
N ASP A 548 15.71 27.09 31.19
CA ASP A 548 16.41 27.92 32.19
C ASP A 548 15.48 28.69 33.15
N LEU A 549 14.17 28.72 32.92
CA LEU A 549 13.20 29.46 33.75
C LEU A 549 12.52 28.62 34.84
N PHE A 550 12.63 27.29 34.81
CA PHE A 550 11.89 26.40 35.73
C PHE A 550 12.82 25.57 36.62
N THR A 551 12.42 25.37 37.88
CA THR A 551 13.19 24.56 38.83
C THR A 551 12.49 23.20 39.03
N SER A 552 13.20 22.10 38.78
CA SER A 552 12.74 20.76 39.18
C SER A 552 13.01 20.53 40.67
N LYS A 553 12.01 20.09 41.42
CA LYS A 553 12.15 19.74 42.85
C LYS A 553 11.74 18.28 43.12
N PRO A 554 12.44 17.56 44.01
CA PRO A 554 11.99 16.25 44.46
C PRO A 554 10.77 16.41 45.37
N LEU A 555 9.72 15.61 45.13
CA LEU A 555 8.52 15.59 45.97
C LEU A 555 8.17 14.14 46.31
N ALA A 556 8.28 13.77 47.59
CA ALA A 556 8.13 12.38 48.04
C ALA A 556 6.71 11.79 47.81
N GLU A 557 5.70 12.64 47.66
CA GLU A 557 4.32 12.23 47.36
C GLU A 557 4.03 12.13 45.85
N SER A 558 5.01 12.46 44.98
CA SER A 558 4.83 12.48 43.52
C SER A 558 4.98 11.11 42.88
N ARG A 559 4.21 10.88 41.81
CA ARG A 559 4.30 9.68 40.96
C ARG A 559 5.58 9.60 40.13
N PHE A 560 6.23 10.75 39.88
CA PHE A 560 7.38 10.87 38.97
C PHE A 560 8.69 11.21 39.68
N GLN A 561 8.72 11.14 41.03
CA GLN A 561 9.84 11.51 41.92
C GLN A 561 10.23 13.01 41.88
N GLU A 562 10.14 13.66 40.72
CA GLU A 562 10.44 15.07 40.49
C GLU A 562 9.23 15.81 39.92
N VAL A 563 9.07 17.07 40.33
CA VAL A 563 8.00 17.97 39.89
C VAL A 563 8.59 19.27 39.37
N ILE A 564 7.90 19.93 38.45
CA ILE A 564 8.27 21.27 37.97
C ILE A 564 7.59 22.31 38.85
N GLU A 565 8.38 23.22 39.45
CA GLU A 565 7.87 24.36 40.21
C GLU A 565 7.65 25.59 39.30
N LEU A 566 6.45 26.16 39.41
CA LEU A 566 6.01 27.37 38.74
C LEU A 566 5.92 28.53 39.72
N LEU A 567 6.75 29.54 39.54
CA LEU A 567 6.73 30.79 40.28
C LEU A 567 5.61 31.74 39.78
N PRO A 568 5.24 32.78 40.55
CA PRO A 568 4.26 33.75 40.10
C PRO A 568 4.63 34.40 38.76
N GLN A 569 3.64 34.61 37.88
CA GLN A 569 3.79 35.20 36.53
C GLN A 569 4.57 34.34 35.53
N GLN A 570 4.80 33.06 35.85
CA GLN A 570 5.33 32.08 34.91
C GLN A 570 4.22 31.36 34.14
N VAL A 571 4.55 30.97 32.92
CA VAL A 571 3.67 30.22 32.02
C VAL A 571 4.31 28.86 31.75
N PHE A 572 3.62 27.78 32.11
CA PHE A 572 4.02 26.42 31.81
C PHE A 572 3.27 25.93 30.59
N HIS A 573 4.01 25.49 29.58
CA HIS A 573 3.44 24.98 28.35
C HIS A 573 3.76 23.50 28.22
N LEU A 574 2.71 22.69 28.06
CA LEU A 574 2.81 21.26 27.87
C LEU A 574 2.23 20.90 26.52
N ASN A 575 3.05 20.32 25.66
CA ASN A 575 2.65 19.88 24.34
C ASN A 575 3.07 18.42 24.16
N CYS A 576 2.09 17.55 23.92
CA CYS A 576 2.32 16.14 23.69
C CYS A 576 1.63 15.67 22.42
N THR A 577 2.17 14.61 21.83
CA THR A 577 1.64 13.99 20.62
C THR A 577 1.23 12.57 20.98
N ILE A 578 0.02 12.17 20.63
CA ILE A 578 -0.56 10.87 20.97
C ILE A 578 -1.06 10.26 19.68
N LYS A 579 -0.62 9.05 19.36
CA LYS A 579 -1.08 8.35 18.17
C LYS A 579 -2.60 8.15 18.26
N SER A 580 -3.36 8.43 17.21
CA SER A 580 -4.83 8.28 17.25
C SER A 580 -5.30 6.90 17.69
N GLN A 581 -4.55 5.85 17.33
CA GLN A 581 -4.74 4.46 17.77
C GLN A 581 -4.66 4.23 19.30
N MET A 582 -4.14 5.19 20.07
CA MET A 582 -4.08 5.13 21.54
C MET A 582 -5.36 5.67 22.19
N LEU A 583 -6.23 6.34 21.43
CA LEU A 583 -7.54 6.77 21.89
C LEU A 583 -8.61 5.78 21.42
N SER A 584 -9.57 5.48 22.29
CA SER A 584 -10.76 4.72 21.94
C SER A 584 -11.59 5.53 20.93
N PRO A 585 -12.03 4.95 19.80
CA PRO A 585 -12.77 5.67 18.77
C PRO A 585 -14.19 6.06 19.26
N ASP A 586 -14.71 7.18 18.77
CA ASP A 586 -16.04 7.73 19.13
C ASP A 586 -16.33 7.74 20.64
N THR A 587 -15.30 8.08 21.41
CA THR A 587 -15.35 8.08 22.86
C THR A 587 -15.23 9.51 23.36
N GLU A 588 -16.11 9.90 24.28
CA GLU A 588 -15.98 11.17 25.00
C GLU A 588 -14.92 11.01 26.08
N TYR A 589 -13.83 11.76 25.98
CA TYR A 589 -12.79 11.84 27.00
C TYR A 589 -13.00 13.07 27.86
N VAL A 590 -12.84 12.92 29.16
CA VAL A 590 -12.88 13.99 30.16
C VAL A 590 -11.49 14.18 30.73
N CYS A 591 -11.04 15.43 30.71
CA CYS A 591 -9.81 15.84 31.39
C CYS A 591 -10.13 16.24 32.83
N TYR A 592 -9.50 15.55 33.76
CA TYR A 592 -9.50 15.88 35.18
C TYR A 592 -8.18 16.50 35.57
N LEU A 593 -8.24 17.63 36.28
CA LEU A 593 -7.10 18.18 36.99
C LEU A 593 -7.06 17.55 38.38
N VAL A 594 -5.96 16.85 38.68
CA VAL A 594 -5.75 16.19 39.98
C VAL A 594 -4.77 17.01 40.80
N PHE A 595 -5.14 17.35 42.02
CA PHE A 595 -4.39 18.28 42.86
C PHE A 595 -4.54 18.02 44.36
N LYS A 596 -3.69 18.64 45.18
CA LYS A 596 -3.77 18.66 46.64
C LYS A 596 -3.46 20.06 47.14
N LEU A 597 -4.07 20.43 48.26
CA LEU A 597 -3.82 21.68 48.95
C LEU A 597 -2.96 21.41 50.18
N SER A 598 -1.84 22.11 50.28
CA SER A 598 -1.03 22.12 51.51
C SER A 598 -1.82 22.79 52.63
N GLU A 599 -1.58 22.38 53.88
CA GLU A 599 -2.12 23.06 55.08
C GLU A 599 -1.72 24.55 55.15
N LYS A 600 -0.67 24.94 54.42
CA LYS A 600 -0.20 26.32 54.30
C LYS A 600 -0.89 27.11 53.18
N CYS A 601 -1.82 26.51 52.44
CA CYS A 601 -2.56 27.18 51.37
C CYS A 601 -3.55 28.19 51.97
N GLN A 602 -3.27 29.48 51.79
CA GLN A 602 -4.08 30.58 52.33
C GLN A 602 -4.91 31.32 51.27
N GLY A 603 -4.94 30.84 50.01
CA GLY A 603 -5.76 31.40 48.93
C GLY A 603 -6.69 30.37 48.29
N LEU A 604 -7.11 30.59 47.03
CA LEU A 604 -7.98 29.70 46.24
C LEU A 604 -9.48 29.64 46.64
N HIS A 605 -9.95 30.63 47.39
CA HIS A 605 -11.39 30.77 47.72
C HIS A 605 -12.23 31.31 46.55
N CYS A 606 -11.60 31.93 45.56
CA CYS A 606 -12.24 32.47 44.36
C CYS A 606 -12.19 31.47 43.19
N PRO A 607 -13.11 31.58 42.21
CA PRO A 607 -13.08 30.75 41.02
C PRO A 607 -11.85 31.03 40.15
N VAL A 608 -11.30 29.97 39.57
CA VAL A 608 -10.23 29.98 38.57
C VAL A 608 -10.83 29.89 37.18
N GLU A 609 -10.26 30.63 36.22
CA GLU A 609 -10.70 30.68 34.83
C GLU A 609 -10.08 29.54 33.98
N VAL A 610 -10.92 28.86 33.20
CA VAL A 610 -10.50 27.84 32.22
C VAL A 610 -11.05 28.21 30.85
N ARG A 611 -10.20 28.20 29.82
CA ARG A 611 -10.58 28.56 28.44
C ARG A 611 -10.21 27.46 27.44
N ASP A 612 -11.20 27.06 26.67
CA ASP A 612 -10.97 26.30 25.45
C ASP A 612 -10.70 27.29 24.31
N ILE A 613 -9.46 27.33 23.81
CA ILE A 613 -9.04 28.32 22.80
C ILE A 613 -9.57 27.96 21.40
N LEU A 614 -9.79 26.68 21.11
CA LEU A 614 -10.13 26.22 19.76
C LEU A 614 -11.64 26.10 19.53
N HIS A 615 -12.44 25.82 20.55
CA HIS A 615 -13.87 25.47 20.37
C HIS A 615 -14.88 26.54 20.76
N LYS A 616 -14.53 27.58 21.51
CA LYS A 616 -15.50 28.62 21.86
C LYS A 616 -15.28 29.89 21.06
N GLU A 617 -16.07 30.08 20.01
CA GLU A 617 -16.14 31.32 19.22
C GLU A 617 -16.52 32.55 20.08
N ASN A 618 -17.11 32.32 21.26
CA ASN A 618 -17.26 33.33 22.30
C ASN A 618 -16.21 33.07 23.39
N ASN A 619 -15.49 34.11 23.84
CA ASN A 619 -14.60 34.12 25.02
C ASN A 619 -15.32 33.79 26.36
N GLU A 620 -16.22 32.82 26.40
CA GLU A 620 -16.93 32.37 27.60
C GLU A 620 -15.98 31.57 28.48
N ALA A 621 -15.36 32.29 29.40
CA ALA A 621 -14.62 31.79 30.54
C ALA A 621 -15.48 30.82 31.37
N GLU A 622 -15.03 29.58 31.53
CA GLU A 622 -15.57 28.69 32.54
C GLU A 622 -14.82 28.86 33.85
N PHE A 623 -15.52 28.67 34.97
CA PHE A 623 -14.99 28.91 36.30
C PHE A 623 -14.98 27.63 37.13
N VAL A 624 -13.82 27.30 37.71
CA VAL A 624 -13.59 26.12 38.54
C VAL A 624 -13.17 26.53 39.94
N TYR A 625 -13.64 25.81 40.98
CA TYR A 625 -13.23 26.08 42.36
C TYR A 625 -12.32 24.97 42.88
N PHE A 626 -11.23 25.35 43.55
CA PHE A 626 -10.31 24.41 44.21
C PHE A 626 -10.72 24.10 45.64
N ILE A 627 -11.54 24.98 46.24
CA ILE A 627 -12.14 24.82 47.56
C ILE A 627 -13.65 24.93 47.39
N THR A 628 -14.41 23.98 47.95
CA THR A 628 -15.88 23.99 47.86
C THR A 628 -16.42 25.31 48.42
N PRO A 629 -17.09 26.15 47.60
CA PRO A 629 -17.60 27.43 48.06
C PRO A 629 -18.80 27.26 49.00
N SER A 630 -19.01 28.22 49.88
CA SER A 630 -20.19 28.26 50.75
C SER A 630 -21.48 28.34 49.90
N PRO A 631 -22.61 27.75 50.32
CA PRO A 631 -23.83 27.62 49.49
C PRO A 631 -24.38 28.93 48.91
N LEU A 632 -24.03 30.07 49.52
CA LEU A 632 -24.43 31.42 49.11
C LEU A 632 -23.70 31.94 47.85
N ASN A 633 -22.59 31.30 47.43
CA ASN A 633 -21.73 31.75 46.33
C ASN A 633 -21.73 30.83 45.08
N ILE A 634 -22.66 29.87 45.00
CA ILE A 634 -22.70 28.91 43.89
C ILE A 634 -23.54 29.49 42.74
N ASN A 635 -22.90 29.92 41.65
CA ASN A 635 -23.59 30.16 40.37
C ASN A 635 -23.87 28.82 39.66
N GLY A 636 -24.99 28.69 38.95
CA GLY A 636 -25.49 27.41 38.41
C GLY A 636 -24.61 26.66 37.38
N ILE A 637 -23.42 27.15 37.04
CA ILE A 637 -22.46 26.54 36.07
C ILE A 637 -21.18 26.04 36.79
N THR A 638 -21.16 26.07 38.12
CA THR A 638 -19.96 25.86 38.94
C THR A 638 -19.51 24.39 38.98
N ARG A 639 -18.28 24.10 38.52
CA ARG A 639 -17.62 22.80 38.76
C ARG A 639 -16.90 22.83 40.11
N VAL A 640 -17.21 21.88 40.98
CA VAL A 640 -16.65 21.77 42.34
C VAL A 640 -15.70 20.59 42.46
N PRO A 641 -14.68 20.67 43.33
CA PRO A 641 -13.67 19.63 43.45
C PRO A 641 -14.23 18.46 44.27
N LYS A 642 -13.84 17.24 43.91
CA LYS A 642 -14.21 16.00 44.62
C LYS A 642 -12.97 15.39 45.26
N GLN A 643 -13.12 14.93 46.50
CA GLN A 643 -12.07 14.20 47.18
C GLN A 643 -12.05 12.74 46.69
N ARG A 644 -10.87 12.28 46.30
CA ARG A 644 -10.60 10.91 45.90
C ARG A 644 -10.31 10.05 47.12
N GLU A 645 -10.44 8.77 46.88
CA GLU A 645 -10.13 7.67 47.80
C GLU A 645 -8.66 7.61 48.26
N ASP A 646 -7.74 8.06 47.40
CA ASP A 646 -6.29 8.14 47.66
C ASP A 646 -5.88 9.43 48.40
N GLY A 647 -6.84 10.29 48.76
CA GLY A 647 -6.61 11.55 49.46
C GLY A 647 -6.31 12.74 48.56
N TRP A 648 -6.19 12.56 47.25
CA TRP A 648 -6.09 13.68 46.28
C TRP A 648 -7.46 14.31 46.00
N MET A 649 -7.47 15.52 45.47
CA MET A 649 -8.66 16.18 44.94
C MET A 649 -8.66 16.09 43.41
N GLU A 650 -9.83 16.01 42.80
CA GLU A 650 -9.98 16.11 41.35
C GLU A 650 -11.09 17.08 40.96
N ILE A 651 -10.91 17.74 39.83
CA ILE A 651 -11.93 18.59 39.23
C ILE A 651 -11.95 18.40 37.72
N GLN A 652 -13.15 18.31 37.15
CA GLN A 652 -13.33 18.22 35.71
C GLN A 652 -13.04 19.58 35.08
N VAL A 653 -12.07 19.62 34.18
CA VAL A 653 -11.62 20.88 33.57
C VAL A 653 -11.93 20.96 32.08
N TRP A 654 -12.01 19.82 31.39
CA TRP A 654 -12.30 19.81 29.95
C TRP A 654 -12.90 18.48 29.51
N LYS A 655 -13.47 18.43 28.31
CA LYS A 655 -13.96 17.22 27.67
C LYS A 655 -13.83 17.35 26.15
N PHE A 656 -13.59 16.24 25.47
CA PHE A 656 -13.59 16.19 24.01
C PHE A 656 -14.07 14.84 23.48
N ASN A 657 -14.55 14.79 22.23
CA ASN A 657 -14.85 13.53 21.53
C ASN A 657 -13.71 13.15 20.56
N SER A 658 -13.23 11.91 20.68
CA SER A 658 -12.09 11.36 19.93
C SER A 658 -12.30 11.15 18.43
N THR A 659 -13.41 11.59 17.85
CA THR A 659 -13.66 11.49 16.39
C THR A 659 -14.24 12.75 15.76
N HIS A 660 -14.79 13.66 16.57
CA HIS A 660 -15.60 14.75 16.05
C HIS A 660 -15.00 16.14 16.26
N GLU A 661 -14.01 16.26 17.14
CA GLU A 661 -13.55 17.56 17.61
C GLU A 661 -12.10 17.89 17.21
N PHE A 662 -11.40 17.01 16.50
CA PHE A 662 -10.08 17.33 15.97
C PHE A 662 -10.19 18.34 14.82
N LYS A 663 -9.53 19.49 14.97
CA LYS A 663 -9.32 20.46 13.89
C LYS A 663 -7.84 20.46 13.55
N ASP A 664 -7.53 20.17 12.28
CA ASP A 664 -6.15 20.02 11.79
C ASP A 664 -5.32 19.04 12.66
N ASP A 665 -5.94 17.94 13.09
CA ASP A 665 -5.35 16.87 13.93
C ASP A 665 -4.77 17.37 15.27
N SER A 666 -5.31 18.49 15.77
CA SER A 666 -4.86 19.14 16.98
C SER A 666 -6.01 19.46 17.96
N LEU A 667 -5.68 19.41 19.24
CA LEU A 667 -6.49 19.77 20.38
C LEU A 667 -5.67 20.68 21.29
N SER A 668 -6.18 21.88 21.59
CA SER A 668 -5.49 22.87 22.43
C SER A 668 -6.41 23.39 23.53
N MET A 669 -5.91 23.36 24.76
CA MET A 669 -6.57 23.80 25.98
C MET A 669 -5.69 24.83 26.69
N ASN A 670 -6.24 25.97 27.09
CA ASN A 670 -5.56 26.94 27.95
C ASN A 670 -6.25 27.04 29.31
N MET A 671 -5.52 26.68 30.34
CA MET A 671 -5.91 26.86 31.72
C MET A 671 -5.16 28.03 32.33
N LYS A 672 -5.90 29.01 32.82
CA LYS A 672 -5.33 30.21 33.44
C LYS A 672 -5.70 30.31 34.91
N PHE A 673 -4.74 30.05 35.77
CA PHE A 673 -4.86 30.30 37.20
C PHE A 673 -4.79 31.79 37.48
N THR A 674 -5.95 32.41 37.68
CA THR A 674 -6.06 33.79 38.16
C THR A 674 -6.63 33.77 39.58
N SER A 675 -5.83 34.20 40.56
CA SER A 675 -6.32 34.43 41.93
C SER A 675 -6.66 35.90 42.12
N HIS A 676 -7.90 36.20 42.50
CA HIS A 676 -8.34 37.55 42.83
C HIS A 676 -8.18 37.89 44.32
N GLU A 677 -8.04 36.89 45.19
CA GLU A 677 -7.83 37.04 46.63
C GLU A 677 -6.82 35.98 47.15
N GLY A 678 -5.77 36.43 47.83
CA GLY A 678 -4.76 35.55 48.42
C GLY A 678 -3.76 34.92 47.44
N THR A 679 -2.90 34.05 47.97
CA THR A 679 -1.78 33.43 47.22
C THR A 679 -2.17 32.03 46.72
N MET A 680 -1.64 31.63 45.57
CA MET A 680 -1.77 30.25 45.05
C MET A 680 -0.78 29.27 45.71
N SER A 681 0.00 29.78 46.67
CA SER A 681 1.06 29.05 47.34
C SER A 681 0.50 27.84 48.10
N GLY A 682 1.02 26.66 47.80
CA GLY A 682 0.56 25.40 48.43
C GLY A 682 -0.41 24.58 47.57
N LEU A 683 -0.76 25.03 46.36
CA LEU A 683 -1.41 24.17 45.36
C LEU A 683 -0.37 23.22 44.74
N ILE A 684 -0.61 21.92 44.88
CA ILE A 684 0.20 20.87 44.28
C ILE A 684 -0.63 20.22 43.18
N VAL A 685 -0.30 20.43 41.91
CA VAL A 685 -0.96 19.80 40.76
C VAL A 685 -0.25 18.48 40.47
N CYS A 686 -0.93 17.38 40.77
CA CYS A 686 -0.43 16.04 40.49
C CYS A 686 -0.36 15.78 38.97
N GLY A 687 -1.29 16.36 38.21
CA GLY A 687 -1.29 16.27 36.76
C GLY A 687 -2.67 16.35 36.13
N LEU A 688 -2.71 16.06 34.84
CA LEU A 688 -3.96 15.86 34.09
C LEU A 688 -4.22 14.37 33.91
N GLU A 689 -5.46 13.96 34.09
CA GLU A 689 -5.93 12.62 33.79
C GLU A 689 -7.02 12.68 32.74
N PHE A 690 -6.76 12.15 31.55
CA PHE A 690 -7.76 11.97 30.52
C PHE A 690 -8.43 10.61 30.70
N ARG A 691 -9.71 10.67 31.07
CA ARG A 691 -10.53 9.50 31.35
C ARG A 691 -11.70 9.46 30.38
N PRO A 692 -11.90 8.34 29.70
CA PRO A 692 -13.05 8.12 28.85
C PRO A 692 -14.32 7.98 29.71
N LEU A 693 -15.44 8.51 29.21
CA LEU A 693 -16.76 8.55 29.88
C LEU A 693 -17.59 7.30 29.63
#